data_AF-K8NR96-F1
#
_entry.id   AF-K8NR96-F1
#
_cell.length_a   1.000
_cell.length_b   1.000
_cell.length_c   1.000
_cell.angle_alpha   90.00
_cell.angle_beta   90.00
_cell.angle_gamma   90.00
#
_symmetry.space_group_name_H-M   'P 1'
#
loop_
_entity.id
_entity.type
_entity.pdbx_description
1 polymer ?
#
loop_
_entity_poly.entity_id
_entity_poly.type
_entity_poly.pdbx_seq_one_letter_code
_entity_poly.pdbx_strand_id
1 'polypeptide(L)'
;MQRLEAMAKASSKKSAAKSSPKTKSKPAAKAKPAAKKSAVAKPASKPAAKAAAKPAPVTKKTTQAAQAGKWVYTFGDGRAEGKANMRDLLGGKGANLAEMANLGLPVPPGFTIPTSVCTYFYANGKTYPKDLKAQVEKALVTVGKIAGKTFGDAKNPLLVSVRSGGRASMPGMMDTVLNLGLNDTTVEALANLSGDRRFAYDSYRRFITMYSDVVLGFEHHHFEDILDTYKDSKGYSLDTELTADDWVDLVGRYKDAVARETGEDFPQDPHAQLWGAIGAVFSSWMNARAVTYRRLHDIPESWGTAVNIQSMVFGNMGDTSATGVAFTRNPSTGEKRLYGEFLINAQGEDVVAGIRTPQDITEHARKESGSDKASMEVAMPDAFKELTRIYTQLEKHYRDMQDMEFTVEQGKLWMLQTRNGKRTAKAALRIAVDLANEGLITKKDAITRIDPASLDQLLHPTIDPVAKRDVIATGLPASPGAAAGEIVFSSDEAAKLQADGRKVILVRVETSPEDIHGMHAAEGILTTRGGMTSHAAVVARGMGKPCVSGCGTVRVDYGRGMMSIGNRTFKAGDVITIDGSLGQVLAGRMPMIEPELSGDFNTLMGWADQVRKLKVRTNADTPADARTALKFGTEGIGLCRTEHMFFEETRIRTVREMILAEDEGSRRAALAKLLPMQRADFVDLFEIMKGLPVTIRLLDPPLHEFLPHSQSEIEEVARAMNTDARKIADRVRELSEFNPMLGFRGCRLAIAYPEIAEMQARAIFEAAVEAGKRTGKPVGLEVMVPLIATKMEFDLVKARIDATANAVTKETGVKLDYQTGTMIELPRACLMAGDIAKTAEFFSFGTNDLTQTAFGISRDDAASFLGTYVSRGIIEIDPFISVDRDGVGELVKIGVQRGRKTRPNLKMGICGEHGGDPASVTFCHDVGLDYVSCSPYRVPIARLAAAQAALGKAAASQA
;
A
#
# COMPACT_ATOMS: atom_id res chain seq x y z
N MET A 1 -44.79 -20.15 -15.11
CA MET A 1 -45.89 -20.26 -16.09
C MET A 1 -45.54 -19.40 -17.30
N GLN A 2 -46.09 -19.64 -18.50
CA GLN A 2 -45.83 -18.89 -19.77
C GLN A 2 -44.35 -19.01 -20.27
N ARG A 3 -43.95 -19.49 -21.48
CA ARG A 3 -44.58 -19.73 -22.82
C ARG A 3 -45.07 -18.45 -23.53
N LEU A 4 -44.73 -18.10 -24.78
CA LEU A 4 -43.80 -18.55 -25.89
C LEU A 4 -43.33 -17.26 -26.64
N GLU A 5 -42.61 -17.14 -27.79
CA GLU A 5 -41.88 -17.95 -28.81
C GLU A 5 -40.82 -16.98 -29.48
N ALA A 6 -40.04 -17.18 -30.56
CA ALA A 6 -39.76 -18.19 -31.61
C ALA A 6 -38.26 -18.05 -32.06
N MET A 7 -37.53 -18.97 -32.71
CA MET A 7 -37.53 -19.50 -34.11
C MET A 7 -37.38 -18.46 -35.25
N ALA A 8 -36.58 -18.62 -36.32
CA ALA A 8 -35.61 -19.65 -36.80
C ALA A 8 -34.57 -18.97 -37.76
N LYS A 9 -33.58 -19.54 -38.48
CA LYS A 9 -33.07 -20.88 -38.95
C LYS A 9 -31.51 -20.82 -38.96
N ALA A 10 -30.64 -21.84 -39.00
CA ALA A 10 -30.68 -23.32 -39.19
C ALA A 10 -30.10 -23.90 -40.53
N SER A 11 -28.76 -24.04 -40.63
CA SER A 11 -28.01 -24.94 -41.56
C SER A 11 -26.69 -25.36 -40.84
N SER A 12 -26.23 -26.61 -40.67
CA SER A 12 -26.11 -27.85 -41.49
C SER A 12 -24.84 -27.89 -42.38
N LYS A 13 -24.05 -28.98 -42.50
CA LYS A 13 -23.90 -30.26 -41.75
C LYS A 13 -22.59 -30.98 -42.18
N LYS A 14 -22.14 -32.03 -41.45
CA LYS A 14 -21.09 -33.06 -41.83
C LYS A 14 -19.62 -32.55 -41.92
N SER A 15 -18.56 -33.39 -41.89
CA SER A 15 -18.28 -34.72 -41.27
C SER A 15 -16.78 -35.07 -41.41
N ALA A 16 -16.22 -35.97 -40.60
CA ALA A 16 -14.78 -36.35 -40.62
C ALA A 16 -14.50 -37.77 -41.16
N ALA A 17 -13.31 -38.03 -41.75
CA ALA A 17 -12.43 -39.19 -41.48
C ALA A 17 -11.26 -39.41 -42.50
N LYS A 18 -10.06 -39.72 -41.95
CA LYS A 18 -8.96 -40.62 -42.41
C LYS A 18 -8.68 -40.85 -43.93
N SER A 19 -7.42 -40.68 -44.36
CA SER A 19 -6.44 -41.80 -44.61
C SER A 19 -5.15 -41.35 -45.34
N SER A 20 -4.13 -42.22 -45.40
CA SER A 20 -2.84 -42.10 -46.15
C SER A 20 -2.55 -43.42 -46.89
N PRO A 21 -1.56 -43.55 -47.83
CA PRO A 21 -0.24 -44.15 -47.47
C PRO A 21 0.99 -44.02 -48.47
N LYS A 22 2.19 -44.52 -48.03
CA LYS A 22 3.37 -45.07 -48.83
C LYS A 22 4.21 -44.09 -49.72
N THR A 23 5.50 -44.28 -50.12
CA THR A 23 6.69 -45.17 -49.85
C THR A 23 7.97 -44.51 -50.47
N LYS A 24 9.28 -44.80 -50.19
CA LYS A 24 10.10 -46.04 -50.33
C LYS A 24 11.51 -45.99 -49.62
N SER A 25 12.13 -47.18 -49.49
CA SER A 25 13.52 -47.65 -49.12
C SER A 25 14.79 -46.81 -49.44
N LYS A 26 15.89 -46.72 -48.63
CA LYS A 26 16.97 -47.69 -48.14
C LYS A 26 18.20 -47.81 -49.10
N PRO A 27 19.45 -48.30 -48.77
CA PRO A 27 20.06 -48.84 -47.51
C PRO A 27 21.60 -48.58 -47.19
N ALA A 28 22.11 -49.13 -46.05
CA ALA A 28 23.51 -49.60 -45.74
C ALA A 28 24.69 -48.60 -45.43
N ALA A 29 25.80 -48.91 -44.70
CA ALA A 29 26.26 -50.08 -43.89
C ALA A 29 27.49 -49.81 -42.94
N LYS A 30 27.69 -50.66 -41.89
CA LYS A 30 28.95 -51.23 -41.24
C LYS A 30 30.18 -50.32 -40.86
N ALA A 31 31.04 -50.57 -39.84
CA ALA A 31 31.19 -51.59 -38.75
C ALA A 31 32.20 -51.16 -37.60
N LYS A 32 32.47 -52.05 -36.62
CA LYS A 32 33.37 -51.99 -35.38
C LYS A 32 34.86 -52.33 -35.66
N PRO A 33 35.91 -52.05 -34.80
CA PRO A 33 36.23 -52.57 -33.41
C PRO A 33 36.76 -51.50 -32.40
N ALA A 34 36.95 -51.63 -31.06
CA ALA A 34 37.56 -52.60 -30.09
C ALA A 34 39.13 -52.65 -30.08
N ALA A 35 39.91 -52.84 -28.98
CA ALA A 35 39.76 -52.71 -27.50
C ALA A 35 41.14 -52.97 -26.76
N LYS A 36 41.24 -52.78 -25.41
CA LYS A 36 42.38 -53.11 -24.46
C LYS A 36 43.58 -52.10 -24.45
N LYS A 37 44.46 -51.97 -23.43
CA LYS A 37 44.77 -52.73 -22.17
C LYS A 37 45.46 -51.84 -21.06
N SER A 38 45.67 -52.43 -19.87
CA SER A 38 46.38 -52.03 -18.61
C SER A 38 47.89 -51.63 -18.71
N ALA A 39 48.63 -51.06 -17.73
CA ALA A 39 48.41 -50.34 -16.43
C ALA A 39 49.77 -49.90 -15.77
N VAL A 40 49.78 -49.44 -14.49
CA VAL A 40 50.90 -49.41 -13.47
C VAL A 40 51.62 -48.07 -13.10
N ALA A 41 51.15 -47.45 -11.99
CA ALA A 41 51.83 -46.94 -10.75
C ALA A 41 52.96 -45.85 -10.64
N LYS A 42 52.69 -44.89 -9.71
CA LYS A 42 53.60 -44.26 -8.69
C LYS A 42 54.55 -43.06 -9.12
N PRO A 43 55.10 -42.22 -8.19
CA PRO A 43 54.37 -41.03 -7.67
C PRO A 43 55.18 -39.69 -7.45
N ALA A 44 54.46 -38.64 -7.00
CA ALA A 44 54.86 -37.61 -6.00
C ALA A 44 55.29 -36.15 -6.37
N SER A 45 54.63 -35.20 -5.68
CA SER A 45 55.13 -33.94 -5.07
C SER A 45 54.85 -32.55 -5.71
N LYS A 46 54.71 -31.55 -4.80
CA LYS A 46 54.60 -30.08 -4.94
C LYS A 46 53.28 -29.51 -5.55
N PRO A 47 52.91 -28.25 -5.19
CA PRO A 47 52.89 -27.67 -3.85
C PRO A 47 51.53 -26.98 -3.53
N ALA A 48 51.35 -26.47 -2.31
CA ALA A 48 50.08 -25.88 -1.87
C ALA A 48 49.82 -24.45 -2.41
N ALA A 49 48.54 -24.16 -2.71
CA ALA A 49 48.02 -22.81 -2.95
C ALA A 49 46.85 -22.53 -1.98
N LYS A 50 46.64 -21.25 -1.63
CA LYS A 50 45.70 -20.86 -0.55
C LYS A 50 44.24 -21.10 -0.93
N ALA A 51 43.45 -21.59 0.04
CA ALA A 51 42.00 -21.72 -0.11
C ALA A 51 41.31 -20.35 -0.16
N ALA A 52 40.43 -20.14 -1.13
CA ALA A 52 39.45 -19.07 -1.08
C ALA A 52 38.34 -19.42 -0.08
N ALA A 53 37.82 -18.42 0.64
CA ALA A 53 36.73 -18.62 1.60
C ALA A 53 35.45 -19.09 0.87
N LYS A 54 34.79 -20.12 1.41
CA LYS A 54 33.43 -20.50 0.97
C LYS A 54 32.45 -19.37 1.31
N PRO A 55 31.45 -19.09 0.46
CA PRO A 55 30.34 -18.21 0.83
C PRO A 55 29.65 -18.72 2.10
N ALA A 56 29.26 -17.80 2.99
CA ALA A 56 28.46 -18.16 4.16
C ALA A 56 27.09 -18.73 3.69
N PRO A 57 26.58 -19.79 4.34
CA PRO A 57 25.30 -20.37 3.95
C PRO A 57 24.17 -19.38 4.22
N VAL A 58 23.34 -19.12 3.21
CA VAL A 58 22.13 -18.30 3.35
C VAL A 58 21.24 -18.94 4.41
N THR A 59 20.98 -18.22 5.49
CA THR A 59 20.16 -18.67 6.61
C THR A 59 18.69 -18.71 6.20
N LYS A 60 18.27 -19.85 5.61
CA LYS A 60 16.84 -20.20 5.53
C LYS A 60 16.23 -20.06 6.92
N LYS A 61 15.28 -19.13 7.07
CA LYS A 61 14.44 -19.06 8.28
C LYS A 61 13.77 -20.42 8.44
N THR A 62 14.14 -21.15 9.48
CA THR A 62 13.52 -22.44 9.81
C THR A 62 12.10 -22.19 10.29
N THR A 63 11.12 -22.45 9.44
CA THR A 63 9.75 -22.70 9.89
C THR A 63 9.79 -23.80 10.95
N GLN A 64 9.26 -23.53 12.14
CA GLN A 64 9.12 -24.55 13.17
C GLN A 64 8.02 -25.52 12.73
N ALA A 65 8.43 -26.61 12.08
CA ALA A 65 7.55 -27.72 11.78
C ALA A 65 6.95 -28.28 13.08
N ALA A 66 5.69 -28.69 13.04
CA ALA A 66 5.03 -29.34 14.17
C ALA A 66 5.85 -30.57 14.61
N GLN A 67 6.06 -30.73 15.92
CA GLN A 67 6.72 -31.91 16.45
C GLN A 67 5.82 -33.12 16.18
N ALA A 68 6.37 -34.18 15.56
CA ALA A 68 5.58 -35.30 15.05
C ALA A 68 4.68 -35.90 16.15
N GLY A 69 3.37 -35.88 15.92
CA GLY A 69 2.36 -36.38 16.87
C GLY A 69 1.85 -35.36 17.90
N LYS A 70 2.36 -34.12 17.96
CA LYS A 70 1.81 -33.07 18.85
C LYS A 70 0.83 -32.15 18.12
N TRP A 71 -0.42 -32.16 18.58
CA TRP A 71 -1.55 -31.47 17.93
C TRP A 71 -2.33 -30.52 18.87
N VAL A 72 -1.93 -30.40 20.13
CA VAL A 72 -2.52 -29.47 21.11
C VAL A 72 -1.41 -28.83 21.94
N TYR A 73 -1.52 -27.54 22.25
CA TYR A 73 -0.57 -26.77 23.05
C TYR A 73 -1.31 -26.03 24.17
N THR A 74 -1.07 -26.36 25.45
CA THR A 74 -1.79 -25.74 26.58
C THR A 74 -1.18 -24.41 27.06
N PHE A 75 -2.01 -23.58 27.69
CA PHE A 75 -1.63 -22.34 28.38
C PHE A 75 -2.52 -22.07 29.62
N GLY A 76 -1.95 -21.46 30.66
CA GLY A 76 -2.65 -21.13 31.92
C GLY A 76 -1.72 -21.24 33.14
N ASP A 77 -2.17 -20.76 34.30
CA ASP A 77 -1.44 -20.88 35.58
C ASP A 77 0.05 -20.45 35.51
N GLY A 78 0.31 -19.30 34.89
CA GLY A 78 1.67 -18.76 34.73
C GLY A 78 2.59 -19.55 33.78
N ARG A 79 2.06 -20.47 32.96
CA ARG A 79 2.83 -21.37 32.09
C ARG A 79 2.15 -21.61 30.75
N ALA A 80 2.93 -21.90 29.71
CA ALA A 80 2.42 -22.42 28.45
C ALA A 80 3.43 -23.32 27.73
N GLU A 81 2.91 -24.21 26.88
CA GLU A 81 3.72 -25.01 25.95
C GLU A 81 4.06 -24.27 24.66
N GLY A 82 3.36 -23.15 24.38
CA GLY A 82 3.63 -22.23 23.28
C GLY A 82 4.45 -21.00 23.68
N LYS A 83 4.87 -20.21 22.69
CA LYS A 83 5.58 -18.91 22.85
C LYS A 83 5.25 -17.98 21.69
N ALA A 84 5.50 -16.67 21.85
CA ALA A 84 5.23 -15.64 20.83
C ALA A 84 5.90 -15.92 19.47
N ASN A 85 7.08 -16.55 19.45
CA ASN A 85 7.78 -16.91 18.21
C ASN A 85 7.15 -18.10 17.45
N MET A 86 6.21 -18.83 18.06
CA MET A 86 5.49 -19.95 17.45
C MET A 86 4.26 -19.50 16.64
N ARG A 87 4.15 -18.20 16.30
CA ARG A 87 3.05 -17.57 15.54
C ARG A 87 2.69 -18.26 14.22
N ASP A 88 3.66 -18.91 13.58
CA ASP A 88 3.46 -19.68 12.34
C ASP A 88 2.62 -20.95 12.57
N LEU A 89 2.72 -21.53 13.78
CA LEU A 89 2.09 -22.79 14.18
C LEU A 89 0.83 -22.57 15.03
N LEU A 90 0.84 -21.58 15.93
CA LEU A 90 -0.25 -21.30 16.88
C LEU A 90 -1.16 -20.13 16.43
N GLY A 91 -0.88 -19.54 15.27
CA GLY A 91 -1.48 -18.27 14.85
C GLY A 91 -1.04 -17.09 15.73
N GLY A 92 -1.53 -15.90 15.41
CA GLY A 92 -1.25 -14.69 16.20
C GLY A 92 -1.84 -14.76 17.62
N LYS A 93 -3.10 -15.20 17.75
CA LYS A 93 -3.78 -15.27 19.06
C LYS A 93 -3.15 -16.31 19.99
N GLY A 94 -2.97 -17.55 19.53
CA GLY A 94 -2.45 -18.65 20.37
C GLY A 94 -1.00 -18.42 20.83
N ALA A 95 -0.16 -17.86 19.97
CA ALA A 95 1.20 -17.49 20.34
C ALA A 95 1.24 -16.39 21.42
N ASN A 96 0.38 -15.37 21.32
CA ASN A 96 0.31 -14.28 22.30
C ASN A 96 -0.37 -14.72 23.61
N LEU A 97 -1.41 -15.56 23.57
CA LEU A 97 -2.02 -16.20 24.75
C LEU A 97 -0.98 -17.00 25.55
N ALA A 98 -0.19 -17.81 24.85
CA ALA A 98 0.88 -18.60 25.46
C ALA A 98 2.00 -17.72 26.06
N GLU A 99 2.40 -16.63 25.38
CA GLU A 99 3.39 -15.70 25.92
C GLU A 99 2.86 -14.92 27.14
N MET A 100 1.60 -14.44 27.10
CA MET A 100 0.98 -13.80 28.27
C MET A 100 0.92 -14.73 29.48
N ALA A 101 0.59 -16.01 29.27
CA ALA A 101 0.63 -17.00 30.35
C ALA A 101 2.05 -17.22 30.88
N ASN A 102 3.06 -17.38 30.01
CA ASN A 102 4.48 -17.48 30.39
C ASN A 102 5.01 -16.23 31.13
N LEU A 103 4.39 -15.06 30.93
CA LEU A 103 4.71 -13.81 31.63
C LEU A 103 4.06 -13.69 33.02
N GLY A 104 3.32 -14.71 33.48
CA GLY A 104 2.61 -14.68 34.75
C GLY A 104 1.39 -13.75 34.76
N LEU A 105 0.82 -13.42 33.60
CA LEU A 105 -0.39 -12.61 33.50
C LEU A 105 -1.63 -13.47 33.77
N PRO A 106 -2.74 -12.89 34.29
CA PRO A 106 -3.97 -13.62 34.57
C PRO A 106 -4.72 -13.95 33.27
N VAL A 107 -4.25 -14.96 32.53
CA VAL A 107 -4.90 -15.48 31.32
C VAL A 107 -5.81 -16.65 31.71
N PRO A 108 -7.10 -16.65 31.33
CA PRO A 108 -7.97 -17.81 31.53
C PRO A 108 -7.38 -19.06 30.86
N PRO A 109 -7.36 -20.22 31.53
CA PRO A 109 -6.67 -21.42 31.03
C PRO A 109 -7.29 -21.94 29.73
N GLY A 110 -6.46 -22.50 28.86
CA GLY A 110 -6.90 -22.97 27.54
C GLY A 110 -5.84 -23.79 26.80
N PHE A 111 -6.11 -24.02 25.52
CA PHE A 111 -5.19 -24.66 24.58
C PHE A 111 -5.41 -24.23 23.13
N THR A 112 -4.35 -24.30 22.34
CA THR A 112 -4.37 -24.04 20.89
C THR A 112 -4.19 -25.34 20.11
N ILE A 113 -5.10 -25.60 19.15
CA ILE A 113 -4.94 -26.58 18.07
C ILE A 113 -4.24 -25.84 16.90
N PRO A 114 -3.07 -26.31 16.41
CA PRO A 114 -2.22 -25.53 15.52
C PRO A 114 -2.69 -25.49 14.06
N THR A 115 -2.18 -24.52 13.31
CA THR A 115 -2.43 -24.31 11.87
C THR A 115 -2.20 -25.56 11.03
N SER A 116 -1.23 -26.41 11.40
CA SER A 116 -0.93 -27.68 10.74
C SER A 116 -2.10 -28.68 10.77
N VAL A 117 -3.01 -28.59 11.74
CA VAL A 117 -4.25 -29.40 11.77
C VAL A 117 -5.25 -28.89 10.74
N CYS A 118 -5.33 -27.58 10.49
CA CYS A 118 -6.11 -27.03 9.37
C CYS A 118 -5.57 -27.51 8.01
N THR A 119 -4.23 -27.49 7.84
CA THR A 119 -3.59 -28.04 6.63
C THR A 119 -3.89 -29.54 6.47
N TYR A 120 -3.82 -30.33 7.55
CA TYR A 120 -4.19 -31.75 7.54
C TYR A 120 -5.65 -31.96 7.17
N PHE A 121 -6.56 -31.18 7.77
CA PHE A 121 -8.01 -31.26 7.57
C PHE A 121 -8.38 -31.12 6.09
N TYR A 122 -7.89 -30.09 5.40
CA TYR A 122 -8.12 -29.94 3.97
C TYR A 122 -7.42 -31.02 3.12
N ALA A 123 -6.17 -31.38 3.46
CA ALA A 123 -5.43 -32.41 2.73
C ALA A 123 -6.01 -33.83 2.84
N ASN A 124 -6.79 -34.11 3.90
CA ASN A 124 -7.37 -35.43 4.18
C ASN A 124 -8.91 -35.38 4.19
N GLY A 125 -9.52 -34.61 3.27
CA GLY A 125 -10.97 -34.66 3.01
C GLY A 125 -11.85 -34.27 4.20
N LYS A 126 -11.46 -33.22 4.94
CA LYS A 126 -12.10 -32.73 6.18
C LYS A 126 -12.07 -33.73 7.36
N THR A 127 -11.05 -34.58 7.45
CA THR A 127 -10.83 -35.48 8.61
C THR A 127 -9.71 -34.98 9.54
N TYR A 128 -9.69 -35.50 10.77
CA TYR A 128 -8.71 -35.12 11.81
C TYR A 128 -7.58 -36.17 11.99
N PRO A 129 -6.38 -35.76 12.47
CA PRO A 129 -5.36 -36.70 12.91
C PRO A 129 -5.89 -37.61 14.03
N LYS A 130 -5.62 -38.93 13.95
CA LYS A 130 -6.17 -39.94 14.88
C LYS A 130 -5.95 -39.59 16.36
N ASP A 131 -4.76 -39.09 16.69
CA ASP A 131 -4.37 -38.78 18.08
C ASP A 131 -4.92 -37.45 18.60
N LEU A 132 -5.51 -36.59 17.74
CA LEU A 132 -5.99 -35.26 18.12
C LEU A 132 -7.06 -35.36 19.20
N LYS A 133 -8.03 -36.29 19.08
CA LYS A 133 -9.13 -36.40 20.05
C LYS A 133 -8.61 -36.67 21.46
N ALA A 134 -7.73 -37.65 21.63
CA ALA A 134 -7.14 -37.96 22.93
C ALA A 134 -6.32 -36.79 23.53
N GLN A 135 -5.71 -35.94 22.69
CA GLN A 135 -4.99 -34.75 23.14
C GLN A 135 -5.93 -33.61 23.55
N VAL A 136 -7.04 -33.40 22.82
CA VAL A 136 -8.07 -32.42 23.18
C VAL A 136 -8.73 -32.78 24.50
N GLU A 137 -9.15 -34.03 24.70
CA GLU A 137 -9.76 -34.48 25.96
C GLU A 137 -8.78 -34.32 27.15
N LYS A 138 -7.50 -34.68 26.97
CA LYS A 138 -6.46 -34.47 27.99
C LYS A 138 -6.26 -32.97 28.31
N ALA A 139 -6.37 -32.10 27.30
CA ALA A 139 -6.23 -30.66 27.49
C ALA A 139 -7.45 -30.07 28.21
N LEU A 140 -8.68 -30.48 27.89
CA LEU A 140 -9.90 -30.09 28.62
C LEU A 140 -9.80 -30.45 30.11
N VAL A 141 -9.40 -31.68 30.44
CA VAL A 141 -9.17 -32.12 31.83
C VAL A 141 -8.08 -31.30 32.53
N THR A 142 -7.11 -30.77 31.78
CA THR A 142 -6.05 -29.91 32.32
C THR A 142 -6.57 -28.48 32.58
N VAL A 143 -7.32 -27.91 31.63
CA VAL A 143 -7.99 -26.60 31.77
C VAL A 143 -8.98 -26.62 32.94
N GLY A 144 -9.82 -27.65 33.04
CA GLY A 144 -10.78 -27.80 34.13
C GLY A 144 -10.13 -27.86 35.52
N LYS A 145 -9.00 -28.57 35.65
CA LYS A 145 -8.22 -28.61 36.90
C LYS A 145 -7.65 -27.25 37.30
N ILE A 146 -7.25 -26.41 36.33
CA ILE A 146 -6.75 -25.05 36.60
C ILE A 146 -7.92 -24.10 36.92
N ALA A 147 -9.05 -24.25 36.23
CA ALA A 147 -10.25 -23.43 36.43
C ALA A 147 -11.06 -23.82 37.68
N GLY A 148 -10.84 -25.01 38.24
CA GLY A 148 -11.67 -25.59 39.32
C GLY A 148 -13.07 -26.02 38.85
N LYS A 149 -13.24 -26.36 37.57
CA LYS A 149 -14.53 -26.67 36.92
C LYS A 149 -14.42 -27.92 36.03
N THR A 150 -15.52 -28.57 35.70
CA THR A 150 -15.53 -29.81 34.87
C THR A 150 -16.41 -29.63 33.63
N PHE A 151 -15.89 -30.00 32.45
CA PHE A 151 -16.61 -29.82 31.19
C PHE A 151 -17.89 -30.70 31.17
N GLY A 152 -19.04 -30.07 30.93
CA GLY A 152 -20.35 -30.73 30.97
C GLY A 152 -20.89 -31.12 32.35
N ASP A 153 -20.28 -30.66 33.45
CA ASP A 153 -20.76 -31.00 34.80
C ASP A 153 -22.04 -30.26 35.19
N ALA A 154 -23.01 -30.99 35.74
CA ALA A 154 -24.34 -30.51 36.09
C ALA A 154 -24.42 -29.63 37.36
N LYS A 155 -23.29 -29.26 37.97
CA LYS A 155 -23.22 -28.40 39.15
C LYS A 155 -22.13 -27.33 39.06
N ASN A 156 -21.02 -27.62 38.39
CA ASN A 156 -19.90 -26.71 38.20
C ASN A 156 -19.30 -26.83 36.79
N PRO A 157 -20.06 -26.42 35.76
CA PRO A 157 -19.66 -26.57 34.36
C PRO A 157 -18.46 -25.69 34.02
N LEU A 158 -17.43 -26.30 33.43
CA LEU A 158 -16.47 -25.57 32.62
C LEU A 158 -17.17 -25.20 31.31
N LEU A 159 -17.32 -23.91 31.07
CA LEU A 159 -17.74 -23.35 29.79
C LEU A 159 -16.51 -22.81 29.05
N VAL A 160 -16.49 -22.88 27.72
CA VAL A 160 -15.33 -22.45 26.90
C VAL A 160 -15.73 -21.53 25.75
N SER A 161 -14.79 -20.69 25.32
CA SER A 161 -14.84 -20.03 24.02
C SER A 161 -13.99 -20.80 23.01
N VAL A 162 -14.38 -20.75 21.74
CA VAL A 162 -13.65 -21.33 20.61
C VAL A 162 -13.37 -20.19 19.62
N ARG A 163 -12.12 -19.70 19.61
CA ARG A 163 -11.69 -18.49 18.88
C ARG A 163 -10.71 -18.84 17.75
N SER A 164 -11.08 -18.51 16.51
CA SER A 164 -10.22 -18.62 15.33
C SER A 164 -8.94 -17.76 15.42
N GLY A 165 -7.82 -18.21 14.84
CA GLY A 165 -6.54 -17.51 14.90
C GLY A 165 -5.58 -17.83 13.76
N GLY A 166 -5.58 -17.01 12.71
CA GLY A 166 -4.62 -17.09 11.61
C GLY A 166 -3.22 -16.56 11.98
N ARG A 167 -2.22 -16.84 11.13
CA ARG A 167 -0.86 -16.26 11.23
C ARG A 167 -0.88 -14.74 10.99
N ALA A 168 -1.65 -14.31 9.99
CA ALA A 168 -2.04 -12.92 9.79
C ALA A 168 -3.27 -12.58 10.64
N SER A 169 -3.44 -11.30 10.99
CA SER A 169 -4.68 -10.84 11.63
C SER A 169 -5.74 -10.60 10.54
N MET A 170 -6.90 -11.22 10.70
CA MET A 170 -8.04 -11.09 9.77
C MET A 170 -9.30 -10.72 10.59
N PRO A 171 -9.43 -9.47 11.06
CA PRO A 171 -10.55 -9.06 11.92
C PRO A 171 -11.89 -9.22 11.21
N GLY A 172 -12.91 -9.75 11.91
CA GLY A 172 -14.27 -9.97 11.36
C GLY A 172 -14.39 -11.06 10.29
N MET A 173 -13.29 -11.68 9.83
CA MET A 173 -13.33 -12.62 8.70
C MET A 173 -13.61 -14.08 9.09
N MET A 174 -13.25 -14.44 10.32
CA MET A 174 -13.33 -15.81 10.86
C MET A 174 -14.02 -15.80 12.21
N ASP A 175 -14.74 -16.88 12.45
CA ASP A 175 -15.80 -16.96 13.45
C ASP A 175 -15.27 -17.17 14.87
N THR A 176 -16.16 -17.03 15.85
CA THR A 176 -15.90 -17.27 17.27
C THR A 176 -17.20 -17.69 17.93
N VAL A 177 -17.14 -18.71 18.78
CA VAL A 177 -18.26 -19.17 19.60
C VAL A 177 -17.90 -18.95 21.07
N LEU A 178 -18.78 -18.33 21.84
CA LEU A 178 -18.65 -18.15 23.31
C LEU A 178 -19.60 -19.11 24.04
N ASN A 179 -19.46 -19.21 25.37
CA ASN A 179 -20.39 -19.94 26.24
C ASN A 179 -20.58 -21.45 25.92
N LEU A 180 -19.67 -22.06 25.16
CA LEU A 180 -19.79 -23.46 24.72
C LEU A 180 -19.68 -24.43 25.90
N GLY A 181 -20.56 -25.44 25.90
CA GLY A 181 -20.83 -26.32 27.03
C GLY A 181 -22.15 -25.99 27.75
N LEU A 182 -22.86 -24.93 27.34
CA LEU A 182 -24.24 -24.68 27.77
C LEU A 182 -25.21 -25.67 27.10
N ASN A 183 -26.09 -26.24 27.92
CA ASN A 183 -27.19 -27.11 27.55
C ASN A 183 -28.31 -26.95 28.61
N ASP A 184 -29.43 -27.65 28.44
CA ASP A 184 -30.60 -27.52 29.32
C ASP A 184 -30.35 -27.90 30.80
N THR A 185 -29.21 -28.55 31.11
CA THR A 185 -28.78 -28.87 32.49
C THR A 185 -27.72 -27.89 33.00
N THR A 186 -26.71 -27.56 32.18
CA THR A 186 -25.59 -26.70 32.59
C THR A 186 -25.97 -25.21 32.64
N VAL A 187 -27.05 -24.79 31.98
CA VAL A 187 -27.63 -23.44 32.15
C VAL A 187 -28.18 -23.23 33.57
N GLU A 188 -28.87 -24.21 34.14
CA GLU A 188 -29.36 -24.12 35.53
C GLU A 188 -28.21 -24.23 36.54
N ALA A 189 -27.17 -25.01 36.22
CA ALA A 189 -25.93 -25.00 37.02
C ALA A 189 -25.26 -23.61 37.01
N LEU A 190 -25.21 -22.94 35.84
CA LEU A 190 -24.71 -21.57 35.73
C LEU A 190 -25.58 -20.58 36.52
N ALA A 191 -26.90 -20.68 36.45
CA ALA A 191 -27.85 -19.84 37.19
C ALA A 191 -27.68 -19.95 38.73
N ASN A 192 -27.44 -21.17 39.23
CA ASN A 192 -27.20 -21.40 40.65
C ASN A 192 -25.83 -20.88 41.11
N LEU A 193 -24.82 -20.85 40.23
CA LEU A 193 -23.48 -20.32 40.53
C LEU A 193 -23.38 -18.79 40.43
N SER A 194 -24.16 -18.17 39.55
CA SER A 194 -24.21 -16.70 39.42
C SER A 194 -25.08 -16.05 40.49
N GLY A 195 -26.11 -16.76 40.98
CA GLY A 195 -27.22 -16.14 41.71
C GLY A 195 -28.17 -15.36 40.79
N ASP A 196 -27.97 -15.44 39.47
CA ASP A 196 -28.73 -14.74 38.44
C ASP A 196 -29.09 -15.71 37.30
N ARG A 197 -30.36 -16.12 37.28
CA ARG A 197 -30.94 -17.01 36.27
C ARG A 197 -31.19 -16.30 34.93
N ARG A 198 -31.39 -14.98 34.93
CA ARG A 198 -31.53 -14.18 33.69
C ARG A 198 -30.19 -14.14 32.95
N PHE A 199 -29.09 -13.86 33.65
CA PHE A 199 -27.73 -13.92 33.09
C PHE A 199 -27.44 -15.28 32.44
N ALA A 200 -27.81 -16.38 33.11
CA ALA A 200 -27.55 -17.72 32.60
C ALA A 200 -28.34 -18.02 31.31
N TYR A 201 -29.63 -17.67 31.27
CA TYR A 201 -30.46 -17.88 30.08
C TYR A 201 -30.17 -16.88 28.95
N ASP A 202 -29.76 -15.64 29.22
CA ASP A 202 -29.19 -14.74 28.18
C ASP A 202 -27.89 -15.30 27.61
N SER A 203 -27.02 -15.85 28.46
CA SER A 203 -25.79 -16.53 28.00
C SER A 203 -26.11 -17.77 27.14
N TYR A 204 -27.23 -18.46 27.40
CA TYR A 204 -27.67 -19.63 26.64
C TYR A 204 -28.37 -19.27 25.32
N ARG A 205 -29.25 -18.26 25.27
CA ARG A 205 -29.82 -17.78 24.00
C ARG A 205 -28.73 -17.27 23.06
N ARG A 206 -27.77 -16.49 23.58
CA ARG A 206 -26.59 -16.05 22.82
C ARG A 206 -25.75 -17.23 22.32
N PHE A 207 -25.55 -18.26 23.14
CA PHE A 207 -24.86 -19.48 22.71
C PHE A 207 -25.61 -20.19 21.56
N ILE A 208 -26.92 -20.38 21.69
CA ILE A 208 -27.74 -21.03 20.64
C ILE A 208 -27.65 -20.25 19.34
N THR A 209 -27.82 -18.92 19.37
CA THR A 209 -27.69 -18.05 18.18
C THR A 209 -26.30 -18.14 17.55
N MET A 210 -25.22 -17.89 18.31
CA MET A 210 -23.85 -17.97 17.80
C MET A 210 -23.49 -19.35 17.23
N TYR A 211 -23.86 -20.42 17.94
CA TYR A 211 -23.54 -21.78 17.52
C TYR A 211 -24.32 -22.18 16.28
N SER A 212 -25.59 -21.77 16.17
CA SER A 212 -26.44 -22.13 15.02
C SER A 212 -26.01 -21.40 13.76
N ASP A 213 -25.67 -20.11 13.85
CA ASP A 213 -25.13 -19.33 12.72
C ASP A 213 -23.77 -19.88 12.24
N VAL A 214 -22.82 -20.06 13.17
CA VAL A 214 -21.43 -20.44 12.85
C VAL A 214 -21.25 -21.92 12.50
N VAL A 215 -22.02 -22.83 13.13
CA VAL A 215 -21.79 -24.27 13.06
C VAL A 215 -22.89 -25.03 12.31
N LEU A 216 -24.15 -24.63 12.48
CA LEU A 216 -25.29 -25.28 11.83
C LEU A 216 -25.70 -24.58 10.51
N GLY A 217 -25.26 -23.34 10.28
CA GLY A 217 -25.58 -22.55 9.09
C GLY A 217 -26.98 -21.93 9.11
N PHE A 218 -27.59 -21.78 10.28
CA PHE A 218 -28.91 -21.15 10.45
C PHE A 218 -28.72 -19.67 10.84
N GLU A 219 -28.94 -18.79 9.87
CA GLU A 219 -28.50 -17.39 9.94
C GLU A 219 -29.09 -16.59 11.11
N HIS A 220 -28.25 -15.75 11.72
CA HIS A 220 -28.57 -14.89 12.87
C HIS A 220 -29.91 -14.14 12.77
N HIS A 221 -30.29 -13.66 11.58
CA HIS A 221 -31.49 -12.83 11.39
C HIS A 221 -32.80 -13.53 11.82
N HIS A 222 -32.88 -14.85 11.67
CA HIS A 222 -34.05 -15.63 12.09
C HIS A 222 -34.26 -15.64 13.62
N PHE A 223 -33.19 -15.45 14.40
CA PHE A 223 -33.30 -15.34 15.86
C PHE A 223 -33.81 -13.96 16.27
N GLU A 224 -33.35 -12.90 15.60
CA GLU A 224 -33.83 -11.53 15.84
C GLU A 224 -35.30 -11.37 15.45
N ASP A 225 -35.75 -11.97 14.33
CA ASP A 225 -37.18 -12.02 13.95
C ASP A 225 -38.06 -12.61 15.08
N ILE A 226 -37.58 -13.68 15.74
CA ILE A 226 -38.28 -14.34 16.87
C ILE A 226 -38.24 -13.45 18.12
N LEU A 227 -37.11 -12.80 18.38
CA LEU A 227 -36.88 -11.94 19.55
C LEU A 227 -37.71 -10.66 19.49
N ASP A 228 -37.72 -9.98 18.34
CA ASP A 228 -38.51 -8.75 18.13
C ASP A 228 -40.01 -9.07 18.16
N THR A 229 -40.46 -10.15 17.50
CA THR A 229 -41.85 -10.63 17.62
C THR A 229 -42.24 -10.91 19.08
N TYR A 230 -41.31 -11.42 19.90
CA TYR A 230 -41.55 -11.62 21.33
C TYR A 230 -41.65 -10.32 22.10
N LYS A 231 -40.69 -9.39 21.91
CA LYS A 231 -40.66 -8.08 22.55
C LYS A 231 -41.91 -7.28 22.23
N ASP A 232 -42.31 -7.21 20.97
CA ASP A 232 -43.58 -6.60 20.52
C ASP A 232 -44.80 -7.22 21.23
N SER A 233 -44.85 -8.55 21.35
CA SER A 233 -45.96 -9.24 22.04
C SER A 233 -46.06 -8.95 23.54
N LYS A 234 -44.99 -8.44 24.16
CA LYS A 234 -44.92 -8.01 25.57
C LYS A 234 -44.95 -6.48 25.75
N GLY A 235 -44.79 -5.71 24.67
CA GLY A 235 -44.59 -4.25 24.73
C GLY A 235 -43.20 -3.83 25.21
N TYR A 236 -42.19 -4.69 25.07
CA TYR A 236 -40.79 -4.36 25.37
C TYR A 236 -40.10 -3.69 24.18
N SER A 237 -39.14 -2.82 24.49
CA SER A 237 -38.35 -2.03 23.53
C SER A 237 -36.87 -2.40 23.50
N LEU A 238 -36.36 -2.97 24.59
CA LEU A 238 -34.96 -3.35 24.78
C LEU A 238 -34.86 -4.78 25.32
N ASP A 239 -33.87 -5.54 24.85
CA ASP A 239 -33.49 -6.85 25.41
C ASP A 239 -33.28 -6.82 26.92
N THR A 240 -32.87 -5.66 27.46
CA THR A 240 -32.66 -5.45 28.90
C THR A 240 -33.95 -5.47 29.73
N GLU A 241 -35.13 -5.45 29.13
CA GLU A 241 -36.43 -5.52 29.81
C GLU A 241 -36.92 -6.96 30.02
N LEU A 242 -36.39 -7.94 29.27
CA LEU A 242 -36.80 -9.34 29.34
C LEU A 242 -36.39 -10.01 30.67
N THR A 243 -37.32 -10.74 31.29
CA THR A 243 -37.11 -11.45 32.56
C THR A 243 -36.43 -12.81 32.34
N ALA A 244 -36.06 -13.49 33.43
CA ALA A 244 -35.50 -14.84 33.35
C ALA A 244 -36.47 -15.83 32.66
N ASP A 245 -37.77 -15.74 32.95
CA ASP A 245 -38.77 -16.67 32.41
C ASP A 245 -39.13 -16.35 30.95
N ASP A 246 -39.03 -15.09 30.51
CA ASP A 246 -39.12 -14.72 29.09
C ASP A 246 -37.98 -15.38 28.28
N TRP A 247 -36.76 -15.39 28.82
CA TRP A 247 -35.62 -16.05 28.17
C TRP A 247 -35.75 -17.57 28.17
N VAL A 248 -36.43 -18.19 29.13
CA VAL A 248 -36.73 -19.64 29.12
C VAL A 248 -37.65 -19.99 27.94
N ASP A 249 -38.70 -19.19 27.70
CA ASP A 249 -39.63 -19.34 26.57
C ASP A 249 -38.91 -19.11 25.23
N LEU A 250 -38.14 -18.02 25.10
CA LEU A 250 -37.33 -17.71 23.92
C LEU A 250 -36.30 -18.80 23.61
N VAL A 251 -35.60 -19.36 24.61
CA VAL A 251 -34.68 -20.49 24.43
C VAL A 251 -35.40 -21.75 23.92
N GLY A 252 -36.65 -21.98 24.32
CA GLY A 252 -37.49 -23.01 23.73
C GLY A 252 -37.72 -22.76 22.24
N ARG A 253 -38.27 -21.60 21.89
CA ARG A 253 -38.56 -21.20 20.50
C ARG A 253 -37.33 -21.20 19.59
N TYR A 254 -36.17 -20.83 20.13
CA TYR A 254 -34.88 -20.87 19.42
C TYR A 254 -34.48 -22.31 19.06
N LYS A 255 -34.62 -23.26 19.99
CA LYS A 255 -34.35 -24.69 19.71
C LYS A 255 -35.37 -25.28 18.74
N ASP A 256 -36.65 -24.95 18.88
CA ASP A 256 -37.71 -25.38 17.96
C ASP A 256 -37.47 -24.87 16.52
N ALA A 257 -36.99 -23.62 16.37
CA ALA A 257 -36.62 -23.06 15.07
C ALA A 257 -35.41 -23.76 14.46
N VAL A 258 -34.34 -23.99 15.25
CA VAL A 258 -33.16 -24.76 14.81
C VAL A 258 -33.57 -26.16 14.34
N ALA A 259 -34.36 -26.89 15.13
CA ALA A 259 -34.82 -28.25 14.78
C ALA A 259 -35.66 -28.26 13.50
N ARG A 260 -36.53 -27.26 13.30
CA ARG A 260 -37.39 -27.14 12.11
C ARG A 260 -36.60 -26.84 10.84
N GLU A 261 -35.65 -25.91 10.88
CA GLU A 261 -34.97 -25.42 9.67
C GLU A 261 -33.69 -26.22 9.33
N THR A 262 -32.99 -26.76 10.33
CA THR A 262 -31.79 -27.60 10.11
C THR A 262 -32.09 -29.10 10.01
N GLY A 263 -33.21 -29.55 10.59
CA GLY A 263 -33.60 -30.96 10.65
C GLY A 263 -32.98 -31.77 11.79
N GLU A 264 -32.14 -31.16 12.64
CA GLU A 264 -31.54 -31.81 13.82
C GLU A 264 -31.73 -30.92 15.08
N ASP A 265 -31.92 -31.54 16.24
CA ASP A 265 -32.08 -30.84 17.52
C ASP A 265 -30.79 -30.10 17.93
N PHE A 266 -30.92 -28.97 18.63
CA PHE A 266 -29.76 -28.24 19.15
C PHE A 266 -28.90 -29.12 20.08
N PRO A 267 -27.60 -29.32 19.78
CA PRO A 267 -26.80 -30.40 20.38
C PRO A 267 -26.58 -30.20 21.89
N GLN A 268 -27.16 -31.10 22.69
CA GLN A 268 -27.07 -31.05 24.15
C GLN A 268 -25.75 -31.62 24.72
N ASP A 269 -24.97 -32.39 23.95
CA ASP A 269 -23.65 -32.90 24.38
C ASP A 269 -22.54 -31.83 24.18
N PRO A 270 -21.87 -31.38 25.26
CA PRO A 270 -20.74 -30.45 25.17
C PRO A 270 -19.58 -30.94 24.31
N HIS A 271 -19.34 -32.26 24.21
CA HIS A 271 -18.26 -32.78 23.36
C HIS A 271 -18.66 -32.68 21.88
N ALA A 272 -19.89 -33.05 21.49
CA ALA A 272 -20.43 -32.81 20.16
C ALA A 272 -20.37 -31.32 19.78
N GLN A 273 -20.81 -30.42 20.68
CA GLN A 273 -20.68 -28.97 20.50
C GLN A 273 -19.23 -28.56 20.18
N LEU A 274 -18.26 -29.01 20.98
CA LEU A 274 -16.86 -28.64 20.79
C LEU A 274 -16.29 -29.12 19.44
N TRP A 275 -16.62 -30.35 19.02
CA TRP A 275 -16.16 -30.89 17.73
C TRP A 275 -16.83 -30.21 16.53
N GLY A 276 -18.08 -29.79 16.66
CA GLY A 276 -18.75 -28.93 15.68
C GLY A 276 -18.04 -27.59 15.53
N ALA A 277 -17.82 -26.87 16.63
CA ALA A 277 -17.13 -25.57 16.64
C ALA A 277 -15.69 -25.64 16.08
N ILE A 278 -14.94 -26.69 16.38
CA ILE A 278 -13.60 -26.93 15.78
C ILE A 278 -13.70 -27.11 14.26
N GLY A 279 -14.68 -27.89 13.78
CA GLY A 279 -14.90 -28.12 12.34
C GLY A 279 -15.37 -26.89 11.57
N ALA A 280 -16.19 -26.06 12.23
CA ALA A 280 -16.64 -24.76 11.73
C ALA A 280 -15.47 -23.78 11.58
N VAL A 281 -14.63 -23.62 12.62
CA VAL A 281 -13.45 -22.73 12.55
C VAL A 281 -12.48 -23.16 11.45
N PHE A 282 -12.19 -24.45 11.28
CA PHE A 282 -11.38 -24.87 10.13
C PHE A 282 -12.08 -24.61 8.79
N SER A 283 -13.39 -24.88 8.68
CA SER A 283 -14.15 -24.63 7.45
C SER A 283 -14.24 -23.14 7.08
N SER A 284 -14.27 -22.24 8.06
CA SER A 284 -14.25 -20.78 7.87
C SER A 284 -13.05 -20.29 7.06
N TRP A 285 -11.93 -21.03 7.08
CA TRP A 285 -10.74 -20.67 6.31
C TRP A 285 -11.01 -20.63 4.79
N MET A 286 -11.98 -21.39 4.29
CA MET A 286 -12.33 -21.41 2.86
C MET A 286 -13.71 -20.81 2.56
N ASN A 287 -14.27 -20.00 3.46
CA ASN A 287 -15.46 -19.21 3.15
C ASN A 287 -15.12 -18.06 2.17
N ALA A 288 -16.11 -17.59 1.41
CA ALA A 288 -15.89 -16.60 0.34
C ALA A 288 -15.30 -15.27 0.85
N ARG A 289 -15.68 -14.84 2.06
CA ARG A 289 -15.18 -13.61 2.68
C ARG A 289 -13.69 -13.73 3.04
N ALA A 290 -13.24 -14.84 3.64
CA ALA A 290 -11.84 -15.09 3.97
C ALA A 290 -10.98 -15.27 2.72
N VAL A 291 -11.44 -16.00 1.70
CA VAL A 291 -10.74 -16.13 0.40
C VAL A 291 -10.54 -14.77 -0.26
N THR A 292 -11.57 -13.93 -0.27
CA THR A 292 -11.49 -12.56 -0.84
C THR A 292 -10.51 -11.68 -0.05
N TYR A 293 -10.61 -11.66 1.28
CA TYR A 293 -9.69 -10.91 2.15
C TYR A 293 -8.23 -11.34 1.97
N ARG A 294 -7.97 -12.64 1.84
CA ARG A 294 -6.63 -13.16 1.58
C ARG A 294 -6.05 -12.68 0.25
N ARG A 295 -6.88 -12.57 -0.80
CA ARG A 295 -6.49 -12.06 -2.12
C ARG A 295 -6.34 -10.53 -2.19
N LEU A 296 -6.78 -9.80 -1.17
CA LEU A 296 -6.63 -8.34 -1.06
C LEU A 296 -5.48 -7.92 -0.13
N HIS A 297 -4.81 -8.89 0.51
CA HIS A 297 -3.76 -8.65 1.51
C HIS A 297 -2.60 -9.68 1.43
N ASP A 298 -2.47 -10.37 0.29
CA ASP A 298 -1.42 -11.35 -0.04
C ASP A 298 -1.14 -12.39 1.06
N ILE A 299 -2.22 -12.91 1.66
CA ILE A 299 -2.14 -13.97 2.66
C ILE A 299 -2.27 -15.33 1.94
N PRO A 300 -1.24 -16.19 1.94
CA PRO A 300 -1.33 -17.50 1.30
C PRO A 300 -2.36 -18.42 1.96
N GLU A 301 -3.16 -19.10 1.15
CA GLU A 301 -4.12 -20.13 1.60
C GLU A 301 -3.45 -21.25 2.41
N SER A 302 -2.23 -21.60 2.05
CA SER A 302 -1.45 -22.69 2.67
C SER A 302 -1.08 -22.46 4.14
N TRP A 303 -1.30 -21.26 4.69
CA TRP A 303 -1.01 -20.96 6.11
C TRP A 303 -2.05 -21.53 7.09
N GLY A 304 -3.28 -21.74 6.66
CA GLY A 304 -4.37 -22.21 7.52
C GLY A 304 -4.70 -21.26 8.70
N THR A 305 -5.52 -21.78 9.62
CA THR A 305 -5.91 -21.10 10.86
C THR A 305 -5.77 -22.04 12.05
N ALA A 306 -5.40 -21.51 13.21
CA ALA A 306 -5.39 -22.24 14.48
C ALA A 306 -6.74 -22.06 15.22
N VAL A 307 -7.08 -23.02 16.09
CA VAL A 307 -8.27 -22.96 16.95
C VAL A 307 -7.82 -22.78 18.39
N ASN A 308 -8.33 -21.77 19.09
CA ASN A 308 -8.00 -21.50 20.49
C ASN A 308 -9.23 -21.82 21.34
N ILE A 309 -9.12 -22.80 22.24
CA ILE A 309 -10.15 -23.21 23.16
C ILE A 309 -9.75 -22.67 24.53
N GLN A 310 -10.58 -21.82 25.14
CA GLN A 310 -10.22 -21.10 26.37
C GLN A 310 -11.40 -21.07 27.34
N SER A 311 -11.15 -21.29 28.63
CA SER A 311 -12.16 -21.16 29.69
C SER A 311 -12.87 -19.81 29.58
N MET A 312 -14.20 -19.83 29.63
CA MET A 312 -15.00 -18.62 29.79
C MET A 312 -14.65 -17.94 31.12
N VAL A 313 -14.73 -16.61 31.08
CA VAL A 313 -14.83 -15.70 32.23
C VAL A 313 -15.89 -14.66 31.89
N PHE A 314 -16.67 -14.22 32.88
CA PHE A 314 -17.92 -13.49 32.63
C PHE A 314 -17.86 -12.03 33.12
N GLY A 315 -17.94 -11.09 32.17
CA GLY A 315 -18.09 -9.66 32.47
C GLY A 315 -19.51 -9.24 32.83
N ASN A 316 -20.49 -10.15 32.72
CA ASN A 316 -21.92 -9.96 32.94
C ASN A 316 -22.47 -10.69 34.19
N MET A 317 -21.64 -10.87 35.21
CA MET A 317 -22.06 -11.33 36.55
C MET A 317 -22.20 -10.14 37.51
N GLY A 318 -23.15 -9.25 37.22
CA GLY A 318 -23.46 -8.08 38.07
C GLY A 318 -22.40 -6.96 38.03
N ASP A 319 -22.60 -5.94 38.87
CA ASP A 319 -21.88 -4.66 38.77
C ASP A 319 -20.41 -4.71 39.24
N THR A 320 -19.97 -5.83 39.84
CA THR A 320 -18.56 -6.10 40.12
C THR A 320 -17.84 -6.79 38.95
N SER A 321 -18.55 -7.03 37.84
CA SER A 321 -18.03 -7.64 36.62
C SER A 321 -18.10 -6.65 35.46
N ALA A 322 -17.14 -6.73 34.53
CA ALA A 322 -17.04 -5.83 33.38
C ALA A 322 -16.24 -6.45 32.24
N THR A 323 -16.24 -5.80 31.08
CA THR A 323 -15.39 -6.20 29.93
C THR A 323 -14.94 -4.96 29.17
N GLY A 324 -13.77 -5.00 28.54
CA GLY A 324 -13.23 -3.82 27.84
C GLY A 324 -12.10 -4.10 26.86
N VAL A 325 -11.78 -3.06 26.09
CA VAL A 325 -10.71 -3.05 25.07
C VAL A 325 -9.84 -1.82 25.30
N ALA A 326 -8.53 -2.02 25.37
CA ALA A 326 -7.59 -0.97 25.76
C ALA A 326 -6.29 -0.99 24.94
N PHE A 327 -5.74 0.20 24.72
CA PHE A 327 -4.47 0.46 24.03
C PHE A 327 -3.47 1.10 25.01
N THR A 328 -2.22 0.63 25.05
CA THR A 328 -1.19 1.18 25.97
C THR A 328 -0.84 2.64 25.68
N ARG A 329 -1.12 3.10 24.46
CA ARG A 329 -0.99 4.48 23.97
C ARG A 329 -2.14 4.76 23.01
N ASN A 330 -2.58 6.02 22.90
CA ASN A 330 -3.68 6.41 22.02
C ASN A 330 -3.36 6.06 20.54
N PRO A 331 -4.19 5.23 19.86
CA PRO A 331 -3.90 4.74 18.50
C PRO A 331 -4.08 5.82 17.41
N SER A 332 -4.70 6.95 17.73
CA SER A 332 -4.97 8.05 16.79
C SER A 332 -3.97 9.20 16.92
N THR A 333 -3.56 9.56 18.15
CA THR A 333 -2.64 10.67 18.45
C THR A 333 -1.22 10.24 18.80
N GLY A 334 -1.02 8.96 19.13
CA GLY A 334 0.24 8.40 19.62
C GLY A 334 0.58 8.73 21.07
N GLU A 335 -0.28 9.46 21.79
CA GLU A 335 0.00 9.89 23.16
C GLU A 335 0.13 8.70 24.12
N LYS A 336 1.15 8.76 24.99
CA LYS A 336 1.41 7.77 26.04
C LYS A 336 0.42 7.89 27.22
N ARG A 337 -0.83 7.51 26.97
CA ARG A 337 -1.89 7.33 27.96
C ARG A 337 -2.65 6.04 27.63
N LEU A 338 -3.12 5.33 28.67
CA LEU A 338 -4.04 4.21 28.51
C LEU A 338 -5.33 4.75 27.89
N TYR A 339 -5.67 4.27 26.70
CA TYR A 339 -6.83 4.72 25.93
C TYR A 339 -7.72 3.53 25.58
N GLY A 340 -9.03 3.67 25.76
CA GLY A 340 -9.98 2.61 25.48
C GLY A 340 -11.21 2.67 26.38
N GLU A 341 -12.04 1.65 26.22
CA GLU A 341 -13.44 1.65 26.66
C GLU A 341 -13.78 0.35 27.39
N PHE A 342 -14.74 0.43 28.32
CA PHE A 342 -15.26 -0.73 29.05
C PHE A 342 -16.79 -0.63 29.26
N LEU A 343 -17.42 -1.75 29.57
CA LEU A 343 -18.80 -1.84 30.00
C LEU A 343 -18.89 -2.69 31.28
N ILE A 344 -19.57 -2.15 32.30
CA ILE A 344 -19.97 -2.88 33.51
C ILE A 344 -21.16 -3.79 33.19
N ASN A 345 -21.15 -5.00 33.75
CA ASN A 345 -22.19 -6.02 33.61
C ASN A 345 -22.53 -6.29 32.12
N ALA A 346 -21.55 -6.76 31.35
CA ALA A 346 -21.59 -6.90 29.88
C ALA A 346 -20.68 -8.01 29.34
N GLN A 347 -20.95 -8.51 28.12
CA GLN A 347 -20.02 -9.36 27.37
C GLN A 347 -19.27 -8.56 26.29
N GLY A 348 -18.13 -9.06 25.83
CA GLY A 348 -17.28 -8.38 24.84
C GLY A 348 -17.99 -8.10 23.51
N GLU A 349 -19.05 -8.86 23.21
CA GLU A 349 -19.99 -8.60 22.11
C GLU A 349 -20.70 -7.25 22.25
N ASP A 350 -21.20 -6.91 23.45
CA ASP A 350 -21.95 -5.66 23.69
C ASP A 350 -21.08 -4.40 23.46
N VAL A 351 -19.77 -4.51 23.70
CA VAL A 351 -18.77 -3.45 23.43
C VAL A 351 -18.53 -3.28 21.92
N VAL A 352 -18.53 -4.39 21.15
CA VAL A 352 -18.28 -4.36 19.69
C VAL A 352 -19.54 -4.00 18.90
N ALA A 353 -20.72 -4.41 19.37
CA ALA A 353 -22.00 -4.14 18.73
C ALA A 353 -22.49 -2.69 18.94
N GLY A 354 -21.96 -1.96 19.92
CA GLY A 354 -22.30 -0.55 20.19
C GLY A 354 -23.72 -0.31 20.75
N ILE A 355 -24.48 -1.37 21.04
CA ILE A 355 -25.86 -1.33 21.56
C ILE A 355 -25.93 -0.55 22.89
N ARG A 356 -24.87 -0.62 23.70
CA ARG A 356 -24.72 0.14 24.94
C ARG A 356 -23.55 1.10 24.82
N THR A 357 -23.78 2.40 25.02
CA THR A 357 -22.71 3.42 25.03
C THR A 357 -21.62 3.03 26.04
N PRO A 358 -20.37 2.80 25.60
CA PRO A 358 -19.26 2.43 26.47
C PRO A 358 -18.89 3.51 27.50
N GLN A 359 -18.02 3.15 28.44
CA GLN A 359 -17.52 4.01 29.51
C GLN A 359 -16.00 4.18 29.38
N ASP A 360 -15.47 5.34 29.78
CA ASP A 360 -14.06 5.67 29.72
C ASP A 360 -13.22 4.86 30.73
N ILE A 361 -12.09 4.29 30.31
CA ILE A 361 -11.22 3.53 31.23
C ILE A 361 -10.54 4.42 32.28
N THR A 362 -10.21 5.68 31.94
CA THR A 362 -9.52 6.61 32.86
C THR A 362 -10.37 7.82 33.24
N GLU A 363 -10.13 8.35 34.43
CA GLU A 363 -10.80 9.54 34.97
C GLU A 363 -10.36 10.84 34.26
N HIS A 364 -9.29 10.79 33.46
CA HIS A 364 -8.90 11.85 32.53
C HIS A 364 -9.76 11.81 31.26
N ALA A 365 -9.86 10.64 30.62
CA ALA A 365 -10.64 10.47 29.39
C ALA A 365 -12.13 10.82 29.62
N ARG A 366 -12.70 10.40 30.76
CA ARG A 366 -14.07 10.78 31.19
C ARG A 366 -14.32 12.29 31.20
N LYS A 367 -13.31 13.08 31.58
CA LYS A 367 -13.40 14.55 31.64
C LYS A 367 -13.22 15.22 30.28
N GLU A 368 -12.48 14.57 29.37
CA GLU A 368 -12.34 15.00 27.98
C GLU A 368 -13.56 14.62 27.13
N SER A 369 -14.20 13.46 27.40
CA SER A 369 -15.42 13.00 26.74
C SER A 369 -16.68 13.71 27.25
N GLY A 370 -16.64 14.29 28.45
CA GLY A 370 -17.80 14.89 29.12
C GLY A 370 -18.78 13.87 29.72
N SER A 371 -18.35 12.62 29.90
CA SER A 371 -19.19 11.49 30.30
C SER A 371 -19.65 11.57 31.77
N ASP A 372 -20.95 11.33 31.98
CA ASP A 372 -21.62 11.28 33.27
C ASP A 372 -21.35 9.97 34.03
N LYS A 373 -21.21 8.86 33.31
CA LYS A 373 -20.91 7.52 33.84
C LYS A 373 -19.48 7.45 34.39
N ALA A 374 -19.29 6.78 35.52
CA ALA A 374 -17.99 6.63 36.16
C ALA A 374 -16.93 5.95 35.27
N SER A 375 -15.66 6.32 35.47
CA SER A 375 -14.51 5.71 34.81
C SER A 375 -14.14 4.37 35.45
N MET A 376 -13.45 3.47 34.74
CA MET A 376 -13.00 2.19 35.33
C MET A 376 -12.08 2.41 36.53
N GLU A 377 -11.24 3.45 36.47
CA GLU A 377 -10.39 3.95 37.55
C GLU A 377 -11.14 4.26 38.85
N VAL A 378 -12.39 4.73 38.76
CA VAL A 378 -13.26 5.04 39.91
C VAL A 378 -14.17 3.87 40.28
N ALA A 379 -14.73 3.17 39.29
CA ALA A 379 -15.71 2.09 39.51
C ALA A 379 -15.08 0.76 39.94
N MET A 380 -13.87 0.45 39.48
CA MET A 380 -13.17 -0.82 39.71
C MET A 380 -11.67 -0.62 39.99
N PRO A 381 -11.31 0.12 41.06
CA PRO A 381 -9.94 0.62 41.27
C PRO A 381 -8.87 -0.48 41.36
N ASP A 382 -9.14 -1.62 42.01
CA ASP A 382 -8.17 -2.71 42.10
C ASP A 382 -7.94 -3.43 40.76
N ALA A 383 -9.00 -3.63 39.97
CA ALA A 383 -8.89 -4.18 38.61
C ALA A 383 -8.17 -3.19 37.68
N PHE A 384 -8.44 -1.89 37.78
CA PHE A 384 -7.76 -0.84 37.03
C PHE A 384 -6.26 -0.75 37.38
N LYS A 385 -5.91 -0.88 38.67
CA LYS A 385 -4.54 -0.92 39.17
C LYS A 385 -3.77 -2.14 38.64
N GLU A 386 -4.39 -3.31 38.60
CA GLU A 386 -3.78 -4.51 38.01
C GLU A 386 -3.67 -4.40 36.48
N LEU A 387 -4.68 -3.86 35.79
CA LEU A 387 -4.60 -3.53 34.35
C LEU A 387 -3.44 -2.58 34.06
N THR A 388 -3.22 -1.59 34.93
CA THR A 388 -2.10 -0.63 34.85
C THR A 388 -0.74 -1.30 34.98
N ARG A 389 -0.62 -2.26 35.91
CA ARG A 389 0.58 -3.10 36.05
C ARG A 389 0.82 -3.94 34.80
N ILE A 390 -0.22 -4.57 34.27
CA ILE A 390 -0.17 -5.49 33.14
C ILE A 390 0.19 -4.76 31.84
N TYR A 391 -0.47 -3.66 31.49
CA TYR A 391 -0.20 -2.95 30.23
C TYR A 391 1.25 -2.43 30.19
N THR A 392 1.77 -1.99 31.34
CA THR A 392 3.16 -1.54 31.49
C THR A 392 4.16 -2.69 31.31
N GLN A 393 3.82 -3.91 31.74
CA GLN A 393 4.62 -5.11 31.51
C GLN A 393 4.57 -5.55 30.03
N LEU A 394 3.38 -5.51 29.42
CA LEU A 394 3.16 -5.87 28.01
C LEU A 394 3.91 -4.95 27.04
N GLU A 395 3.80 -3.61 27.19
CA GLU A 395 4.50 -2.66 26.33
C GLU A 395 6.03 -2.80 26.43
N LYS A 396 6.55 -3.08 27.63
CA LYS A 396 7.99 -3.33 27.83
C LYS A 396 8.45 -4.66 27.21
N HIS A 397 7.64 -5.72 27.30
CA HIS A 397 7.98 -7.03 26.75
C HIS A 397 7.93 -7.06 25.22
N TYR A 398 6.80 -6.67 24.62
CA TYR A 398 6.65 -6.59 23.16
C TYR A 398 7.40 -5.40 22.55
N ARG A 399 7.87 -4.47 23.40
CA ARG A 399 8.60 -3.24 23.07
C ARG A 399 7.82 -2.34 22.11
N ASP A 400 6.49 -2.41 22.09
CA ASP A 400 5.60 -1.70 21.17
C ASP A 400 4.20 -1.53 21.76
N MET A 401 3.46 -0.51 21.32
CA MET A 401 2.09 -0.26 21.76
C MET A 401 1.20 -1.50 21.55
N GLN A 402 0.50 -1.92 22.62
CA GLN A 402 -0.38 -3.08 22.60
C GLN A 402 -1.85 -2.69 22.66
N ASP A 403 -2.64 -3.43 21.89
CA ASP A 403 -4.10 -3.52 21.84
C ASP A 403 -4.50 -4.79 22.61
N MET A 404 -5.38 -4.64 23.60
CA MET A 404 -5.63 -5.62 24.66
C MET A 404 -7.15 -5.81 24.86
N GLU A 405 -7.59 -7.07 24.95
CA GLU A 405 -8.95 -7.44 25.35
C GLU A 405 -8.91 -7.97 26.79
N PHE A 406 -9.80 -7.49 27.68
CA PHE A 406 -9.85 -7.91 29.09
C PHE A 406 -11.28 -8.04 29.62
N THR A 407 -11.42 -8.83 30.69
CA THR A 407 -12.68 -9.03 31.41
C THR A 407 -12.40 -8.99 32.91
N VAL A 408 -13.27 -8.34 33.67
CA VAL A 408 -13.32 -8.41 35.12
C VAL A 408 -14.47 -9.32 35.49
N GLU A 409 -14.20 -10.39 36.23
CA GLU A 409 -15.20 -11.33 36.73
C GLU A 409 -15.20 -11.22 38.26
N GLN A 410 -16.28 -10.69 38.84
CA GLN A 410 -16.44 -10.49 40.29
C GLN A 410 -15.21 -9.82 40.96
N GLY A 411 -14.76 -8.71 40.37
CA GLY A 411 -13.57 -7.95 40.81
C GLY A 411 -12.21 -8.49 40.34
N LYS A 412 -12.14 -9.73 39.82
CA LYS A 412 -10.89 -10.32 39.32
C LYS A 412 -10.66 -10.00 37.84
N LEU A 413 -9.55 -9.30 37.54
CA LEU A 413 -9.12 -9.05 36.16
C LEU A 413 -8.55 -10.30 35.48
N TRP A 414 -8.94 -10.50 34.23
CA TRP A 414 -8.47 -11.53 33.31
C TRP A 414 -8.11 -10.93 31.94
N MET A 415 -6.98 -11.34 31.36
CA MET A 415 -6.52 -10.92 30.02
C MET A 415 -6.92 -11.95 28.96
N LEU A 416 -7.73 -11.53 27.98
CA LEU A 416 -8.24 -12.40 26.91
C LEU A 416 -7.37 -12.38 25.65
N GLN A 417 -6.77 -11.23 25.32
CA GLN A 417 -5.93 -11.09 24.14
C GLN A 417 -4.95 -9.91 24.31
N THR A 418 -3.79 -10.01 23.66
CA THR A 418 -2.92 -8.87 23.36
C THR A 418 -2.40 -8.98 21.94
N ARG A 419 -2.13 -7.85 21.27
CA ARG A 419 -1.45 -7.75 19.97
C ARG A 419 -0.85 -6.35 19.80
N ASN A 420 0.16 -6.19 18.95
CA ASN A 420 0.60 -4.84 18.56
C ASN A 420 -0.57 -4.09 17.93
N GLY A 421 -0.93 -2.94 18.50
CA GLY A 421 -2.16 -2.23 18.11
C GLY A 421 -2.05 -1.56 16.75
N LYS A 422 -3.15 -1.62 15.97
CA LYS A 422 -3.32 -0.77 14.78
C LYS A 422 -3.37 0.70 15.22
N ARG A 423 -2.85 1.59 14.38
CA ARG A 423 -2.65 3.02 14.70
C ARG A 423 -2.52 3.86 13.43
N THR A 424 -2.75 5.17 13.52
CA THR A 424 -2.54 6.12 12.42
C THR A 424 -1.05 6.32 12.12
N ALA A 425 -0.70 6.91 10.97
CA ALA A 425 0.67 7.31 10.67
C ALA A 425 1.23 8.30 11.71
N LYS A 426 0.42 9.29 12.14
CA LYS A 426 0.77 10.25 13.20
C LYS A 426 1.09 9.54 14.53
N ALA A 427 0.25 8.59 14.92
CA ALA A 427 0.47 7.79 16.12
C ALA A 427 1.70 6.87 15.99
N ALA A 428 1.91 6.24 14.83
CA ALA A 428 3.07 5.39 14.58
C ALA A 428 4.38 6.16 14.76
N LEU A 429 4.51 7.36 14.18
CA LEU A 429 5.67 8.24 14.34
C LEU A 429 5.96 8.56 15.81
N ARG A 430 4.98 9.13 16.51
CA ARG A 430 5.14 9.55 17.91
C ARG A 430 5.48 8.38 18.81
N ILE A 431 4.77 7.25 18.68
CA ILE A 431 5.05 6.03 19.46
C ILE A 431 6.46 5.50 19.20
N ALA A 432 6.93 5.51 17.95
CA ALA A 432 8.29 5.06 17.61
C ALA A 432 9.39 6.00 18.15
N VAL A 433 9.14 7.32 18.16
CA VAL A 433 10.05 8.32 18.72
C VAL A 433 10.06 8.25 20.24
N ASP A 434 8.90 8.22 20.90
CA ASP A 434 8.78 8.08 22.36
C ASP A 434 9.46 6.79 22.86
N LEU A 435 9.15 5.63 22.28
CA LEU A 435 9.77 4.34 22.68
C LEU A 435 11.29 4.35 22.51
N ALA A 436 11.84 5.13 21.58
CA ALA A 436 13.27 5.26 21.38
C ALA A 436 13.92 6.26 22.37
N ASN A 437 13.23 7.35 22.70
CA ASN A 437 13.64 8.31 23.71
C ASN A 437 13.58 7.71 25.14
N GLU A 438 12.62 6.83 25.39
CA GLU A 438 12.50 6.03 26.62
C GLU A 438 13.53 4.89 26.72
N GLY A 439 14.31 4.63 25.66
CA GLY A 439 15.27 3.53 25.60
C GLY A 439 14.64 2.12 25.48
N LEU A 440 13.31 2.01 25.35
CA LEU A 440 12.64 0.72 25.11
C LEU A 440 13.05 0.13 23.75
N ILE A 441 13.30 0.96 22.74
CA ILE A 441 13.80 0.56 21.42
C ILE A 441 15.00 1.40 20.99
N THR A 442 15.80 0.92 20.04
CA THR A 442 16.85 1.75 19.43
C THR A 442 16.28 2.68 18.36
N LYS A 443 17.00 3.76 18.03
CA LYS A 443 16.66 4.62 16.88
C LYS A 443 16.56 3.85 15.56
N LYS A 444 17.33 2.76 15.41
CA LYS A 444 17.26 1.85 14.25
C LYS A 444 15.97 1.04 14.23
N ASP A 445 15.54 0.53 15.39
CA ASP A 445 14.24 -0.15 15.53
C ASP A 445 13.10 0.81 15.17
N ALA A 446 13.14 2.06 15.66
CA ALA A 446 12.16 3.10 15.35
C ALA A 446 12.05 3.36 13.84
N ILE A 447 13.19 3.59 13.16
CA ILE A 447 13.26 3.73 11.69
C ILE A 447 12.61 2.54 10.98
N THR A 448 12.87 1.30 11.43
CA THR A 448 12.33 0.09 10.78
C THR A 448 10.87 -0.23 11.06
N ARG A 449 10.25 0.41 12.07
CA ARG A 449 8.85 0.15 12.47
C ARG A 449 7.82 0.92 11.68
N ILE A 450 8.17 2.11 11.21
CA ILE A 450 7.28 2.91 10.38
C ILE A 450 7.17 2.26 9.00
N ASP A 451 5.98 2.28 8.42
CA ASP A 451 5.77 1.96 7.02
C ASP A 451 6.02 3.23 6.18
N PRO A 452 6.97 3.25 5.23
CA PRO A 452 7.20 4.41 4.37
C PRO A 452 5.97 4.84 3.59
N ALA A 453 5.08 3.92 3.18
CA ALA A 453 3.87 4.28 2.46
C ALA A 453 2.90 5.09 3.35
N SER A 454 2.79 4.77 4.64
CA SER A 454 1.96 5.51 5.60
C SER A 454 2.33 6.99 5.80
N LEU A 455 3.56 7.42 5.46
CA LEU A 455 3.95 8.84 5.57
C LEU A 455 3.17 9.75 4.61
N ASP A 456 2.66 9.20 3.52
CA ASP A 456 1.86 9.90 2.50
C ASP A 456 0.63 10.59 3.11
N GLN A 457 0.01 9.94 4.11
CA GLN A 457 -1.12 10.47 4.91
C GLN A 457 -0.79 11.72 5.74
N LEU A 458 0.49 12.09 5.84
CA LEU A 458 1.00 13.24 6.61
C LEU A 458 1.58 14.34 5.72
N LEU A 459 1.40 14.23 4.40
CA LEU A 459 2.02 15.10 3.39
C LEU A 459 1.00 15.86 2.54
N HIS A 460 -0.28 15.45 2.59
CA HIS A 460 -1.39 16.06 1.85
C HIS A 460 -2.54 16.41 2.82
N PRO A 461 -3.37 17.43 2.50
CA PRO A 461 -4.60 17.71 3.26
C PRO A 461 -5.55 16.52 3.25
N THR A 462 -6.36 16.37 4.30
CA THR A 462 -7.34 15.27 4.44
C THR A 462 -8.72 15.80 4.82
N ILE A 463 -9.79 15.10 4.43
CA ILE A 463 -11.15 15.41 4.90
C ILE A 463 -11.24 15.08 6.39
N ASP A 464 -11.84 15.97 7.17
CA ASP A 464 -12.12 15.76 8.59
C ASP A 464 -12.89 14.42 8.80
N PRO A 465 -12.37 13.47 9.62
CA PRO A 465 -13.03 12.20 9.89
C PRO A 465 -14.45 12.30 10.46
N VAL A 466 -14.80 13.43 11.10
CA VAL A 466 -16.12 13.69 11.69
C VAL A 466 -17.11 14.26 10.66
N ALA A 467 -16.64 14.72 9.50
CA ALA A 467 -17.49 15.28 8.46
C ALA A 467 -18.37 14.23 7.76
N LYS A 468 -19.68 14.48 7.68
CA LYS A 468 -20.64 13.62 6.99
C LYS A 468 -20.41 13.64 5.47
N ARG A 469 -19.92 12.53 4.93
CA ARG A 469 -19.57 12.36 3.50
C ARG A 469 -20.81 12.12 2.62
N ASP A 470 -21.18 13.08 1.77
CA ASP A 470 -22.10 12.89 0.63
C ASP A 470 -21.31 12.46 -0.61
N VAL A 471 -20.95 11.18 -0.69
CA VAL A 471 -20.19 10.59 -1.82
C VAL A 471 -21.11 10.45 -3.03
N ILE A 472 -20.77 11.13 -4.13
CA ILE A 472 -21.53 11.12 -5.38
C ILE A 472 -20.95 10.18 -6.44
N ALA A 473 -19.63 9.99 -6.47
CA ALA A 473 -18.97 9.04 -7.36
C ALA A 473 -17.69 8.47 -6.75
N THR A 474 -17.19 7.40 -7.35
CA THR A 474 -15.88 6.82 -7.03
C THR A 474 -15.15 6.48 -8.33
N GLY A 475 -13.87 6.84 -8.42
CA GLY A 475 -12.93 6.46 -9.46
C GLY A 475 -11.68 5.82 -8.86
N LEU A 476 -10.56 5.91 -9.56
CA LEU A 476 -9.25 5.44 -9.09
C LEU A 476 -8.57 6.51 -8.21
N PRO A 477 -7.94 6.12 -7.08
CA PRO A 477 -7.19 7.02 -6.19
C PRO A 477 -5.85 7.44 -6.83
N ALA A 478 -5.93 8.28 -7.86
CA ALA A 478 -4.83 8.51 -8.79
C ALA A 478 -3.67 9.32 -8.18
N SER A 479 -3.98 10.27 -7.30
CA SER A 479 -3.00 11.05 -6.54
C SER A 479 -3.60 11.43 -5.18
N PRO A 480 -2.87 11.24 -4.08
CA PRO A 480 -3.41 11.28 -2.72
C PRO A 480 -3.84 12.67 -2.23
N GLY A 481 -4.59 12.67 -1.13
CA GLY A 481 -5.05 13.86 -0.41
C GLY A 481 -6.48 14.28 -0.73
N ALA A 482 -6.92 15.38 -0.12
CA ALA A 482 -8.25 15.97 -0.29
C ALA A 482 -8.18 17.40 -0.84
N ALA A 483 -9.08 17.74 -1.77
CA ALA A 483 -9.20 19.08 -2.34
C ALA A 483 -10.66 19.46 -2.51
N ALA A 484 -11.02 20.72 -2.21
CA ALA A 484 -12.39 21.23 -2.33
C ALA A 484 -12.43 22.57 -3.06
N GLY A 485 -13.23 22.65 -4.14
CA GLY A 485 -13.25 23.81 -5.04
C GLY A 485 -14.40 23.79 -6.04
N GLU A 486 -14.56 24.90 -6.74
CA GLU A 486 -15.56 25.08 -7.80
C GLU A 486 -15.20 24.28 -9.05
N ILE A 487 -16.18 23.64 -9.69
CA ILE A 487 -15.97 22.91 -10.94
C ILE A 487 -15.60 23.88 -12.07
N VAL A 488 -14.53 23.56 -12.79
CA VAL A 488 -14.13 24.20 -14.06
C VAL A 488 -13.85 23.13 -15.12
N PHE A 489 -14.16 23.42 -16.38
CA PHE A 489 -14.06 22.44 -17.48
C PHE A 489 -12.96 22.79 -18.50
N SER A 490 -12.36 23.98 -18.38
CA SER A 490 -11.24 24.46 -19.20
C SER A 490 -9.99 24.73 -18.35
N SER A 491 -8.82 24.50 -18.94
CA SER A 491 -7.52 24.82 -18.35
C SER A 491 -7.36 26.33 -18.11
N ASP A 492 -7.79 27.15 -19.07
CA ASP A 492 -7.67 28.62 -19.01
C ASP A 492 -8.62 29.22 -17.97
N GLU A 493 -9.81 28.63 -17.82
CA GLU A 493 -10.78 29.00 -16.79
C GLU A 493 -10.23 28.68 -15.39
N ALA A 494 -9.60 27.51 -15.23
CA ALA A 494 -8.93 27.15 -13.99
C ALA A 494 -7.80 28.14 -13.63
N ALA A 495 -6.94 28.48 -14.59
CA ALA A 495 -5.85 29.44 -14.40
C ALA A 495 -6.35 30.85 -14.08
N LYS A 496 -7.38 31.33 -14.80
CA LYS A 496 -7.98 32.64 -14.56
C LYS A 496 -8.62 32.73 -13.17
N LEU A 497 -9.46 31.77 -12.80
CA LEU A 497 -10.15 31.81 -11.50
C LEU A 497 -9.17 31.63 -10.32
N GLN A 498 -8.05 30.91 -10.51
CA GLN A 498 -6.98 30.84 -9.53
C GLN A 498 -6.23 32.18 -9.38
N ALA A 499 -6.01 32.92 -10.48
CA ALA A 499 -5.46 34.28 -10.42
C ALA A 499 -6.42 35.27 -9.73
N ASP A 500 -7.73 35.08 -9.89
CA ASP A 500 -8.78 35.76 -9.10
C ASP A 500 -8.89 35.26 -7.64
N GLY A 501 -7.99 34.36 -7.20
CA GLY A 501 -7.89 33.85 -5.82
C GLY A 501 -8.88 32.74 -5.45
N ARG A 502 -9.59 32.15 -6.42
CA ARG A 502 -10.64 31.15 -6.19
C ARG A 502 -10.08 29.73 -6.24
N LYS A 503 -10.58 28.87 -5.34
CA LYS A 503 -10.25 27.44 -5.27
C LYS A 503 -11.13 26.64 -6.24
N VAL A 504 -10.51 26.01 -7.25
CA VAL A 504 -11.21 25.28 -8.33
C VAL A 504 -10.79 23.80 -8.42
N ILE A 505 -11.66 22.95 -8.98
CA ILE A 505 -11.41 21.54 -9.31
C ILE A 505 -11.55 21.37 -10.82
N LEU A 506 -10.48 20.96 -11.50
CA LEU A 506 -10.48 20.77 -12.95
C LEU A 506 -11.14 19.43 -13.29
N VAL A 507 -12.30 19.48 -13.96
CA VAL A 507 -13.08 18.31 -14.38
C VAL A 507 -12.95 18.13 -15.89
N ARG A 508 -12.35 17.01 -16.32
CA ARG A 508 -12.09 16.72 -17.73
C ARG A 508 -12.50 15.28 -18.08
N VAL A 509 -12.61 14.96 -19.36
CA VAL A 509 -12.74 13.57 -19.82
C VAL A 509 -11.40 12.85 -19.62
N GLU A 510 -10.35 13.41 -20.20
CA GLU A 510 -8.93 13.09 -20.04
C GLU A 510 -8.15 14.41 -20.13
N THR A 511 -6.87 14.46 -19.72
CA THR A 511 -6.04 15.68 -19.84
C THR A 511 -4.88 15.51 -20.81
N SER A 512 -4.56 16.55 -21.56
CA SER A 512 -3.39 16.64 -22.45
C SER A 512 -2.27 17.52 -21.85
N PRO A 513 -1.07 17.58 -22.44
CA PRO A 513 -0.03 18.53 -22.02
C PRO A 513 -0.49 20.01 -22.07
N GLU A 514 -1.47 20.34 -22.89
CA GLU A 514 -2.08 21.69 -22.95
C GLU A 514 -3.00 21.99 -21.74
N ASP A 515 -3.37 21.00 -20.92
CA ASP A 515 -4.08 21.21 -19.65
C ASP A 515 -3.13 21.53 -18.47
N ILE A 516 -1.81 21.54 -18.66
CA ILE A 516 -0.82 21.62 -17.56
C ILE A 516 -0.96 22.90 -16.72
N HIS A 517 -1.25 24.06 -17.31
CA HIS A 517 -1.43 25.31 -16.55
C HIS A 517 -2.68 25.28 -15.67
N GLY A 518 -3.80 24.77 -16.17
CA GLY A 518 -5.03 24.58 -15.40
C GLY A 518 -4.91 23.49 -14.35
N MET A 519 -4.15 22.41 -14.62
CA MET A 519 -3.78 21.41 -13.61
C MET A 519 -2.87 22.02 -12.52
N HIS A 520 -1.96 22.92 -12.88
CA HIS A 520 -1.16 23.69 -11.92
C HIS A 520 -1.97 24.77 -11.18
N ALA A 521 -3.10 25.24 -11.73
CA ALA A 521 -4.01 26.16 -11.07
C ALA A 521 -5.00 25.48 -10.09
N ALA A 522 -5.61 24.38 -10.50
CA ALA A 522 -6.68 23.73 -9.72
C ALA A 522 -6.17 23.09 -8.41
N GLU A 523 -7.00 23.10 -7.37
CA GLU A 523 -6.70 22.44 -6.08
C GLU A 523 -6.65 20.90 -6.24
N GLY A 524 -7.41 20.37 -7.20
CA GLY A 524 -7.47 18.94 -7.50
C GLY A 524 -8.05 18.68 -8.90
N ILE A 525 -7.88 17.45 -9.38
CA ILE A 525 -8.17 17.05 -10.77
C ILE A 525 -9.10 15.83 -10.79
N LEU A 526 -10.21 15.90 -11.52
CA LEU A 526 -11.15 14.80 -11.74
C LEU A 526 -11.20 14.44 -13.23
N THR A 527 -10.94 13.17 -13.56
CA THR A 527 -11.04 12.66 -14.94
C THR A 527 -11.99 11.47 -15.05
N THR A 528 -12.81 11.45 -16.11
CA THR A 528 -13.78 10.36 -16.35
C THR A 528 -13.12 9.12 -16.97
N ARG A 529 -11.95 9.30 -17.59
CA ARG A 529 -11.07 8.27 -18.16
C ARG A 529 -9.66 8.35 -17.55
N GLY A 530 -8.75 7.51 -18.06
CA GLY A 530 -7.37 7.40 -17.59
C GLY A 530 -7.20 6.46 -16.41
N GLY A 531 -6.09 5.71 -16.39
CA GLY A 531 -5.70 4.84 -15.27
C GLY A 531 -4.82 5.54 -14.23
N MET A 532 -4.26 4.76 -13.30
CA MET A 532 -3.26 5.20 -12.31
C MET A 532 -1.96 5.73 -12.96
N THR A 533 -1.69 5.38 -14.21
CA THR A 533 -0.51 5.79 -15.01
C THR A 533 -0.78 6.93 -15.99
N SER A 534 -2.03 7.40 -16.10
CA SER A 534 -2.43 8.42 -17.07
C SER A 534 -1.76 9.78 -16.85
N HIS A 535 -1.72 10.62 -17.90
CA HIS A 535 -1.20 11.98 -17.85
C HIS A 535 -1.72 12.78 -16.63
N ALA A 536 -3.05 12.74 -16.40
CA ALA A 536 -3.70 13.33 -15.23
C ALA A 536 -3.11 12.83 -13.90
N ALA A 537 -3.01 11.50 -13.72
CA ALA A 537 -2.50 10.88 -12.50
C ALA A 537 -1.02 11.20 -12.24
N VAL A 538 -0.19 11.18 -13.29
CA VAL A 538 1.27 11.35 -13.20
C VAL A 538 1.65 12.80 -12.93
N VAL A 539 1.00 13.75 -13.61
CA VAL A 539 1.24 15.18 -13.38
C VAL A 539 0.69 15.58 -12.00
N ALA A 540 -0.48 15.08 -11.59
CA ALA A 540 -1.02 15.32 -10.25
C ALA A 540 -0.10 14.80 -9.12
N ARG A 541 0.43 13.57 -9.22
CA ARG A 541 1.43 13.05 -8.26
C ARG A 541 2.78 13.76 -8.32
N GLY A 542 3.13 14.33 -9.47
CA GLY A 542 4.28 15.23 -9.62
C GLY A 542 4.10 16.50 -8.78
N MET A 543 2.96 17.16 -8.94
CA MET A 543 2.58 18.40 -8.24
C MET A 543 2.13 18.18 -6.78
N GLY A 544 1.92 16.93 -6.35
CA GLY A 544 1.38 16.60 -5.02
C GLY A 544 -0.10 16.95 -4.83
N LYS A 545 -0.86 17.03 -5.92
CA LYS A 545 -2.28 17.44 -5.91
C LYS A 545 -3.21 16.23 -5.87
N PRO A 546 -4.33 16.29 -5.14
CA PRO A 546 -5.37 15.27 -5.18
C PRO A 546 -5.89 15.03 -6.60
N CYS A 547 -6.01 13.76 -7.00
CA CYS A 547 -6.59 13.39 -8.28
C CYS A 547 -7.40 12.10 -8.17
N VAL A 548 -8.57 12.10 -8.81
CA VAL A 548 -9.41 10.93 -9.04
C VAL A 548 -9.48 10.72 -10.56
N SER A 549 -9.00 9.59 -11.05
CA SER A 549 -9.02 9.26 -12.49
C SER A 549 -9.95 8.11 -12.82
N GLY A 550 -10.29 7.93 -14.11
CA GLY A 550 -11.10 6.80 -14.55
C GLY A 550 -12.51 6.75 -13.94
N CYS A 551 -13.05 7.90 -13.51
CA CYS A 551 -14.35 7.99 -12.82
C CYS A 551 -15.51 7.83 -13.82
N GLY A 552 -15.63 6.64 -14.42
CA GLY A 552 -16.48 6.34 -15.58
C GLY A 552 -18.00 6.43 -15.35
N THR A 553 -18.45 6.71 -14.13
CA THR A 553 -19.83 7.08 -13.77
C THR A 553 -20.14 8.55 -14.06
N VAL A 554 -19.12 9.41 -14.14
CA VAL A 554 -19.25 10.83 -14.49
C VAL A 554 -19.43 10.97 -16.00
N ARG A 555 -20.29 11.89 -16.43
CA ARG A 555 -20.42 12.35 -17.82
C ARG A 555 -20.22 13.85 -17.86
N VAL A 556 -19.35 14.33 -18.74
CA VAL A 556 -19.04 15.76 -18.91
C VAL A 556 -19.66 16.25 -20.22
N ASP A 557 -20.38 17.36 -20.16
CA ASP A 557 -20.95 18.09 -21.30
C ASP A 557 -20.30 19.48 -21.34
N TYR A 558 -19.22 19.59 -22.11
CA TYR A 558 -18.48 20.84 -22.32
C TYR A 558 -19.35 21.93 -22.96
N GLY A 559 -20.27 21.55 -23.86
CA GLY A 559 -21.13 22.50 -24.58
C GLY A 559 -22.17 23.17 -23.68
N ARG A 560 -22.45 22.60 -22.51
CA ARG A 560 -23.34 23.18 -21.49
C ARG A 560 -22.62 23.60 -20.20
N GLY A 561 -21.31 23.33 -20.07
CA GLY A 561 -20.56 23.56 -18.84
C GLY A 561 -21.12 22.77 -17.65
N MET A 562 -21.41 21.48 -17.84
CA MET A 562 -22.00 20.63 -16.80
C MET A 562 -21.35 19.24 -16.72
N MET A 563 -21.45 18.61 -15.55
CA MET A 563 -21.26 17.16 -15.39
C MET A 563 -22.51 16.51 -14.77
N SER A 564 -22.80 15.27 -15.14
CA SER A 564 -23.86 14.47 -14.54
C SER A 564 -23.36 13.13 -14.00
N ILE A 565 -23.96 12.70 -12.91
CA ILE A 565 -23.62 11.50 -12.14
C ILE A 565 -24.94 10.87 -11.67
N GLY A 566 -25.37 9.82 -12.37
CA GLY A 566 -26.71 9.24 -12.19
C GLY A 566 -27.79 10.30 -12.39
N ASN A 567 -28.57 10.57 -11.33
CA ASN A 567 -29.66 11.55 -11.34
C ASN A 567 -29.23 12.96 -10.87
N ARG A 568 -27.97 13.18 -10.49
CA ARG A 568 -27.45 14.48 -10.03
C ARG A 568 -26.67 15.16 -11.15
N THR A 569 -26.86 16.47 -11.29
CA THR A 569 -26.17 17.31 -12.29
C THR A 569 -25.54 18.50 -11.59
N PHE A 570 -24.30 18.81 -11.94
CA PHE A 570 -23.49 19.90 -11.41
C PHE A 570 -22.99 20.77 -12.57
N LYS A 571 -22.82 22.07 -12.32
CA LYS A 571 -22.43 23.09 -13.31
C LYS A 571 -21.04 23.65 -13.02
N ALA A 572 -20.47 24.36 -13.99
CA ALA A 572 -19.33 25.23 -13.74
C ALA A 572 -19.66 26.20 -12.59
N GLY A 573 -18.74 26.35 -11.62
CA GLY A 573 -18.95 27.12 -10.40
C GLY A 573 -19.59 26.36 -9.22
N ASP A 574 -20.24 25.21 -9.44
CA ASP A 574 -20.72 24.38 -8.32
C ASP A 574 -19.53 23.78 -7.56
N VAL A 575 -19.59 23.73 -6.23
CA VAL A 575 -18.47 23.25 -5.40
C VAL A 575 -18.56 21.74 -5.16
N ILE A 576 -17.44 21.05 -5.37
CA ILE A 576 -17.25 19.64 -5.01
C ILE A 576 -15.97 19.46 -4.18
N THR A 577 -15.87 18.30 -3.53
CA THR A 577 -14.66 17.83 -2.87
C THR A 577 -14.23 16.52 -3.52
N ILE A 578 -12.92 16.32 -3.74
CA ILE A 578 -12.35 15.02 -4.10
C ILE A 578 -11.44 14.50 -2.98
N ASP A 579 -11.52 13.21 -2.71
CA ASP A 579 -10.62 12.44 -1.84
C ASP A 579 -9.82 11.50 -2.76
N GLY A 580 -8.66 11.97 -3.20
CA GLY A 580 -7.75 11.25 -4.09
C GLY A 580 -7.04 10.07 -3.43
N SER A 581 -7.13 9.93 -2.10
CA SER A 581 -6.63 8.75 -1.38
C SER A 581 -7.63 7.59 -1.39
N LEU A 582 -8.93 7.88 -1.38
CA LEU A 582 -10.00 6.86 -1.48
C LEU A 582 -10.65 6.78 -2.88
N GLY A 583 -10.26 7.65 -3.81
CA GLY A 583 -10.87 7.74 -5.13
C GLY A 583 -12.28 8.35 -5.13
N GLN A 584 -12.71 8.98 -4.04
CA GLN A 584 -14.09 9.45 -3.87
C GLN A 584 -14.28 10.88 -4.40
N VAL A 585 -15.44 11.13 -5.00
CA VAL A 585 -15.95 12.47 -5.34
C VAL A 585 -17.16 12.72 -4.44
N LEU A 586 -17.20 13.88 -3.78
CA LEU A 586 -18.22 14.27 -2.83
C LEU A 586 -18.85 15.61 -3.22
N ALA A 587 -20.14 15.78 -2.94
CA ALA A 587 -20.83 17.04 -3.20
C ALA A 587 -20.51 18.10 -2.14
N GLY A 588 -20.39 19.36 -2.56
CA GLY A 588 -20.14 20.49 -1.67
C GLY A 588 -18.69 20.57 -1.17
N ARG A 589 -18.45 21.54 -0.28
CA ARG A 589 -17.16 21.77 0.39
C ARG A 589 -17.13 21.01 1.71
N MET A 590 -16.28 19.98 1.82
CA MET A 590 -16.02 19.33 3.10
C MET A 590 -15.04 20.14 3.95
N PRO A 591 -15.11 20.05 5.29
CA PRO A 591 -14.03 20.46 6.18
C PRO A 591 -12.75 19.66 5.87
N MET A 592 -11.61 20.33 5.86
CA MET A 592 -10.30 19.72 5.60
C MET A 592 -9.32 20.07 6.72
N ILE A 593 -8.43 19.13 7.02
CA ILE A 593 -7.36 19.26 8.01
C ILE A 593 -6.03 19.35 7.25
N GLU A 594 -5.31 20.45 7.44
CA GLU A 594 -3.96 20.66 6.91
C GLU A 594 -2.92 19.80 7.68
N PRO A 595 -1.91 19.23 7.00
CA PRO A 595 -0.96 18.32 7.64
C PRO A 595 0.14 19.06 8.42
N GLU A 596 0.09 19.03 9.74
CA GLU A 596 1.22 19.45 10.59
C GLU A 596 2.33 18.39 10.61
N LEU A 597 3.47 18.72 9.97
CA LEU A 597 4.71 17.93 10.03
C LEU A 597 5.37 18.08 11.41
N SER A 598 4.98 17.21 12.35
CA SER A 598 5.34 17.31 13.76
C SER A 598 6.85 17.23 14.06
N GLY A 599 7.23 17.60 15.29
CA GLY A 599 8.59 17.40 15.79
C GLY A 599 9.06 15.94 15.73
N ASP A 600 8.15 14.97 15.86
CA ASP A 600 8.45 13.54 15.78
C ASP A 600 8.85 13.12 14.36
N PHE A 601 8.17 13.65 13.34
CA PHE A 601 8.52 13.44 11.93
C PHE A 601 9.95 13.92 11.67
N ASN A 602 10.26 15.15 12.04
CA ASN A 602 11.60 15.73 11.87
C ASN A 602 12.67 14.96 12.66
N THR A 603 12.34 14.50 13.87
CA THR A 603 13.21 13.69 14.72
C THR A 603 13.53 12.34 14.08
N LEU A 604 12.51 11.61 13.58
CA LEU A 604 12.71 10.34 12.90
C LEU A 604 13.45 10.49 11.57
N MET A 605 13.10 11.51 10.76
CA MET A 605 13.79 11.78 9.50
C MET A 605 15.27 12.13 9.73
N GLY A 606 15.59 12.87 10.80
CA GLY A 606 16.97 13.12 11.21
C GLY A 606 17.74 11.85 11.64
N TRP A 607 17.05 10.83 12.17
CA TRP A 607 17.66 9.52 12.44
C TRP A 607 17.81 8.68 11.15
N ALA A 608 16.86 8.80 10.21
CA ALA A 608 16.92 8.12 8.91
C ALA A 608 18.10 8.63 8.06
N ASP A 609 18.34 9.94 8.01
CA ASP A 609 19.48 10.55 7.31
C ASP A 609 20.84 10.07 7.84
N GLN A 610 20.96 9.81 9.15
CA GLN A 610 22.18 9.29 9.78
C GLN A 610 22.50 7.83 9.40
N VAL A 611 21.58 7.14 8.72
CA VAL A 611 21.63 5.69 8.49
C VAL A 611 21.57 5.32 7.00
N ARG A 612 20.83 6.08 6.18
CA ARG A 612 20.76 5.84 4.72
C ARG A 612 22.12 6.04 4.06
N LYS A 613 22.37 5.25 3.01
CA LYS A 613 23.56 5.41 2.12
C LYS A 613 23.22 6.05 0.79
N LEU A 614 22.00 5.81 0.28
CA LEU A 614 21.49 6.48 -0.91
C LEU A 614 21.27 7.96 -0.58
N LYS A 615 21.68 8.82 -1.51
CA LYS A 615 21.19 10.19 -1.54
C LYS A 615 19.76 10.25 -2.07
N VAL A 616 18.98 11.22 -1.62
CA VAL A 616 17.61 11.45 -2.09
C VAL A 616 17.54 12.82 -2.73
N ARG A 617 17.28 12.83 -4.03
CA ARG A 617 17.07 14.04 -4.83
C ARG A 617 15.60 14.14 -5.22
N THR A 618 15.22 15.28 -5.79
CA THR A 618 13.86 15.49 -6.32
C THR A 618 13.88 15.50 -7.84
N ASN A 619 12.80 15.03 -8.44
CA ASN A 619 12.36 15.44 -9.76
C ASN A 619 11.60 16.76 -9.54
N ALA A 620 12.06 17.87 -10.10
CA ALA A 620 11.49 19.19 -9.85
C ALA A 620 11.81 20.10 -11.03
N ASP A 621 10.76 20.64 -11.62
CA ASP A 621 10.83 21.35 -12.90
C ASP A 621 10.53 22.85 -12.71
N THR A 622 9.85 23.23 -11.61
CA THR A 622 9.53 24.62 -11.27
C THR A 622 10.24 25.13 -10.00
N PRO A 623 10.38 26.46 -9.84
CA PRO A 623 10.80 27.09 -8.58
C PRO A 623 9.88 26.82 -7.37
N ALA A 624 8.64 26.35 -7.58
CA ALA A 624 7.75 25.94 -6.50
C ALA A 624 8.10 24.53 -5.99
N ASP A 625 8.24 23.57 -6.91
CA ASP A 625 8.64 22.19 -6.62
C ASP A 625 9.99 22.13 -5.88
N ALA A 626 10.96 22.92 -6.36
CA ALA A 626 12.29 23.02 -5.78
C ALA A 626 12.25 23.51 -4.32
N ARG A 627 11.43 24.53 -4.02
CA ARG A 627 11.24 25.04 -2.65
C ARG A 627 10.49 24.05 -1.75
N THR A 628 9.52 23.30 -2.28
CA THR A 628 8.81 22.26 -1.54
C THR A 628 9.71 21.06 -1.23
N ALA A 629 10.50 20.58 -2.19
CA ALA A 629 11.44 19.48 -2.00
C ALA A 629 12.54 19.80 -0.96
N LEU A 630 12.96 21.06 -0.85
CA LEU A 630 13.91 21.51 0.18
C LEU A 630 13.30 21.43 1.59
N LYS A 631 12.02 21.78 1.78
CA LYS A 631 11.32 21.57 3.07
C LYS A 631 11.30 20.08 3.45
N PHE A 632 11.19 19.20 2.47
CA PHE A 632 11.24 17.74 2.65
C PHE A 632 12.66 17.15 2.72
N GLY A 633 13.72 17.98 2.71
CA GLY A 633 15.11 17.54 2.90
C GLY A 633 15.75 16.89 1.69
N THR A 634 15.43 17.35 0.47
CA THR A 634 16.13 16.90 -0.76
C THR A 634 17.60 17.32 -0.80
N GLU A 635 18.45 16.49 -1.40
CA GLU A 635 19.89 16.71 -1.59
C GLU A 635 20.21 17.17 -3.02
N GLY A 636 19.27 17.90 -3.64
CA GLY A 636 19.37 18.48 -4.98
C GLY A 636 18.26 18.01 -5.93
N ILE A 637 18.36 18.36 -7.21
CA ILE A 637 17.42 17.95 -8.27
C ILE A 637 18.08 16.88 -9.13
N GLY A 638 17.54 15.67 -9.17
CA GLY A 638 18.04 14.55 -9.97
C GLY A 638 17.40 14.44 -11.36
N LEU A 639 16.30 15.16 -11.57
CA LEU A 639 15.68 15.40 -12.88
C LEU A 639 14.94 16.74 -12.85
N CYS A 640 15.50 17.75 -13.52
CA CYS A 640 14.78 18.91 -14.02
C CYS A 640 14.49 18.64 -15.50
N ARG A 641 13.22 18.60 -15.87
CA ARG A 641 12.77 18.42 -17.25
C ARG A 641 12.52 19.77 -17.92
N THR A 642 12.92 19.93 -19.18
CA THR A 642 12.96 21.24 -19.86
C THR A 642 11.83 21.48 -20.85
N GLU A 643 11.04 20.45 -21.16
CA GLU A 643 9.78 20.51 -21.91
C GLU A 643 8.72 21.25 -21.09
N HIS A 644 8.64 20.94 -19.79
CA HIS A 644 7.73 21.60 -18.85
C HIS A 644 7.93 23.13 -18.78
N MET A 645 9.13 23.63 -19.14
CA MET A 645 9.45 25.06 -19.22
C MET A 645 8.95 25.74 -20.51
N PHE A 646 8.28 25.01 -21.41
CA PHE A 646 7.82 25.53 -22.72
C PHE A 646 6.30 25.58 -22.91
N PHE A 647 5.49 24.99 -22.01
CA PHE A 647 4.02 24.97 -22.16
C PHE A 647 3.31 26.28 -21.77
N GLU A 648 4.02 27.26 -21.19
CA GLU A 648 3.48 28.60 -20.96
C GLU A 648 3.07 29.26 -22.30
N GLU A 649 1.94 29.97 -22.34
CA GLU A 649 1.30 30.44 -23.57
C GLU A 649 2.21 31.30 -24.47
N THR A 650 3.10 32.11 -23.89
CA THR A 650 4.08 32.93 -24.63
C THR A 650 5.21 32.08 -25.26
N ARG A 651 5.56 30.98 -24.59
CA ARG A 651 6.68 30.09 -24.92
C ARG A 651 6.28 29.03 -25.94
N ILE A 652 5.09 28.44 -25.80
CA ILE A 652 4.58 27.43 -26.72
C ILE A 652 4.41 28.00 -28.14
N ARG A 653 3.98 29.26 -28.27
CA ARG A 653 3.96 30.01 -29.54
C ARG A 653 5.34 30.09 -30.19
N THR A 654 6.38 30.28 -29.38
CA THR A 654 7.79 30.41 -29.82
C THR A 654 8.41 29.03 -30.16
N VAL A 655 8.04 27.97 -29.44
CA VAL A 655 8.39 26.58 -29.81
C VAL A 655 7.69 26.17 -31.11
N ARG A 656 6.41 26.54 -31.31
CA ARG A 656 5.70 26.35 -32.59
C ARG A 656 6.42 27.08 -33.74
N GLU A 657 6.99 28.26 -33.51
CA GLU A 657 7.83 28.98 -34.50
C GLU A 657 9.11 28.21 -34.86
N MET A 658 9.82 27.66 -33.86
CA MET A 658 10.99 26.81 -34.06
C MET A 658 10.68 25.55 -34.90
N ILE A 659 9.49 24.95 -34.72
CA ILE A 659 9.08 23.72 -35.40
C ILE A 659 8.68 23.97 -36.86
N LEU A 660 8.07 25.12 -37.14
CA LEU A 660 7.68 25.58 -38.48
C LEU A 660 8.84 26.18 -39.29
N ALA A 661 10.02 26.35 -38.69
CA ALA A 661 11.22 26.84 -39.37
C ALA A 661 11.80 25.80 -40.34
N GLU A 662 11.85 26.17 -41.62
CA GLU A 662 12.38 25.35 -42.72
C GLU A 662 13.92 25.25 -42.70
N ASP A 663 14.61 26.32 -42.28
CA ASP A 663 16.07 26.42 -42.24
C ASP A 663 16.64 26.66 -40.83
N GLU A 664 17.94 26.40 -40.67
CA GLU A 664 18.68 26.56 -39.41
C GLU A 664 18.71 28.04 -38.93
N GLY A 665 18.76 29.01 -39.85
CA GLY A 665 18.79 30.44 -39.52
C GLY A 665 17.48 30.90 -38.89
N SER A 666 16.35 30.57 -39.51
CA SER A 666 15.01 30.79 -38.95
C SER A 666 14.83 30.06 -37.62
N ARG A 667 15.33 28.82 -37.50
CA ARG A 667 15.23 28.05 -36.24
C ARG A 667 16.05 28.68 -35.12
N ARG A 668 17.27 29.14 -35.41
CA ARG A 668 18.12 29.90 -34.47
C ARG A 668 17.48 31.23 -34.06
N ALA A 669 16.75 31.90 -34.95
CA ALA A 669 16.02 33.13 -34.61
C ALA A 669 14.87 32.89 -33.63
N ALA A 670 14.11 31.79 -33.76
CA ALA A 670 13.10 31.39 -32.79
C ALA A 670 13.74 30.96 -31.45
N LEU A 671 14.80 30.14 -31.49
CA LEU A 671 15.55 29.70 -30.31
C LEU A 671 16.15 30.87 -29.51
N ALA A 672 16.58 31.95 -30.17
CA ALA A 672 17.09 33.15 -29.51
C ALA A 672 16.03 33.88 -28.66
N LYS A 673 14.73 33.71 -28.95
CA LYS A 673 13.62 34.23 -28.13
C LYS A 673 13.37 33.39 -26.87
N LEU A 674 13.58 32.07 -26.96
CA LEU A 674 13.45 31.13 -25.82
C LEU A 674 14.61 31.25 -24.83
N LEU A 675 15.83 31.50 -25.31
CA LEU A 675 17.06 31.63 -24.51
C LEU A 675 16.91 32.48 -23.23
N PRO A 676 16.43 33.76 -23.27
CA PRO A 676 16.29 34.58 -22.07
C PRO A 676 15.21 34.06 -21.10
N MET A 677 14.16 33.40 -21.62
CA MET A 677 13.07 32.85 -20.81
C MET A 677 13.58 31.64 -20.00
N GLN A 678 14.18 30.67 -20.69
CA GLN A 678 14.70 29.46 -20.06
C GLN A 678 15.90 29.76 -19.13
N ARG A 679 16.72 30.76 -19.46
CA ARG A 679 17.79 31.25 -18.58
C ARG A 679 17.23 31.76 -17.25
N ALA A 680 16.10 32.47 -17.26
CA ALA A 680 15.49 32.98 -16.03
C ALA A 680 15.03 31.84 -15.10
N ASP A 681 14.36 30.82 -15.64
CA ASP A 681 13.92 29.66 -14.85
C ASP A 681 15.10 28.94 -14.18
N PHE A 682 16.21 28.77 -14.92
CA PHE A 682 17.41 28.14 -14.39
C PHE A 682 18.11 29.00 -13.32
N VAL A 683 18.11 30.34 -13.44
CA VAL A 683 18.65 31.22 -12.39
C VAL A 683 17.87 31.02 -11.09
N ASP A 684 16.53 31.04 -11.14
CA ASP A 684 15.67 30.79 -9.98
C ASP A 684 15.94 29.40 -9.36
N LEU A 685 15.98 28.34 -10.18
CA LEU A 685 16.26 26.98 -9.72
C LEU A 685 17.65 26.84 -9.07
N PHE A 686 18.68 27.48 -9.62
CA PHE A 686 20.04 27.45 -9.08
C PHE A 686 20.19 28.30 -7.81
N GLU A 687 19.47 29.41 -7.68
CA GLU A 687 19.41 30.20 -6.44
C GLU A 687 18.73 29.43 -5.31
N ILE A 688 17.64 28.71 -5.62
CA ILE A 688 16.93 27.86 -4.66
C ILE A 688 17.81 26.68 -4.24
N MET A 689 18.45 25.99 -5.19
CA MET A 689 19.33 24.83 -4.95
C MET A 689 20.78 25.22 -4.63
N LYS A 690 21.00 26.38 -4.01
CA LYS A 690 22.32 26.96 -3.70
C LYS A 690 23.27 26.01 -2.97
N GLY A 691 24.22 25.44 -3.71
CA GLY A 691 25.24 24.50 -3.21
C GLY A 691 24.78 23.03 -3.17
N LEU A 692 23.66 22.70 -3.81
CA LEU A 692 23.21 21.35 -4.11
C LEU A 692 23.36 21.07 -5.62
N PRO A 693 23.47 19.79 -6.04
CA PRO A 693 23.59 19.45 -7.44
C PRO A 693 22.23 19.46 -8.18
N VAL A 694 22.20 20.02 -9.38
CA VAL A 694 21.00 20.16 -10.23
C VAL A 694 21.26 19.49 -11.58
N THR A 695 20.52 18.42 -11.86
CA THR A 695 20.59 17.65 -13.11
C THR A 695 19.49 18.09 -14.06
N ILE A 696 19.87 18.70 -15.18
CA ILE A 696 18.95 19.23 -16.20
C ILE A 696 18.95 18.29 -17.40
N ARG A 697 17.76 17.79 -17.79
CA ARG A 697 17.57 16.97 -19.00
C ARG A 697 17.31 17.87 -20.19
N LEU A 698 18.05 17.68 -21.28
CA LEU A 698 17.77 18.33 -22.57
C LEU A 698 16.40 17.89 -23.11
N LEU A 699 15.88 18.63 -24.10
CA LEU A 699 14.57 18.38 -24.72
C LEU A 699 14.44 16.92 -25.18
N ASP A 700 13.37 16.28 -24.71
CA ASP A 700 13.11 14.85 -24.90
C ASP A 700 11.94 14.51 -25.85
N PRO A 701 10.76 15.16 -25.82
CA PRO A 701 9.61 14.73 -26.61
C PRO A 701 9.75 15.05 -28.11
N PRO A 702 9.06 14.29 -28.98
CA PRO A 702 8.96 14.57 -30.40
C PRO A 702 8.20 15.88 -30.63
N LEU A 703 8.54 16.57 -31.72
CA LEU A 703 8.04 17.93 -31.99
C LEU A 703 6.51 18.02 -32.14
N HIS A 704 5.82 16.93 -32.45
CA HIS A 704 4.35 16.94 -32.58
C HIS A 704 3.62 17.10 -31.24
N GLU A 705 4.24 16.80 -30.08
CA GLU A 705 3.64 17.06 -28.75
C GLU A 705 3.46 18.57 -28.47
N PHE A 706 4.13 19.45 -29.23
CA PHE A 706 3.96 20.91 -29.15
C PHE A 706 3.07 21.50 -30.24
N LEU A 707 2.59 20.71 -31.21
CA LEU A 707 1.78 21.19 -32.33
C LEU A 707 0.27 21.02 -32.07
N PRO A 708 -0.58 21.89 -32.64
CA PRO A 708 -2.03 21.75 -32.52
C PRO A 708 -2.55 20.42 -33.10
N HIS A 709 -3.60 19.88 -32.50
CA HIS A 709 -4.18 18.58 -32.83
C HIS A 709 -5.54 18.68 -33.55
N SER A 710 -6.35 19.71 -33.29
CA SER A 710 -7.60 19.96 -33.99
C SER A 710 -7.48 21.01 -35.11
N GLN A 711 -8.38 20.94 -36.09
CA GLN A 711 -8.48 21.92 -37.18
C GLN A 711 -8.73 23.35 -36.65
N SER A 712 -9.50 23.49 -35.57
CA SER A 712 -9.73 24.76 -34.88
C SER A 712 -8.47 25.36 -34.27
N GLU A 713 -7.65 24.54 -33.59
CA GLU A 713 -6.35 24.97 -33.04
C GLU A 713 -5.36 25.32 -34.16
N ILE A 714 -5.35 24.56 -35.26
CA ILE A 714 -4.53 24.85 -36.44
C ILE A 714 -4.87 26.24 -37.01
N GLU A 715 -6.16 26.58 -37.11
CA GLU A 715 -6.62 27.89 -37.58
C GLU A 715 -6.37 29.02 -36.57
N GLU A 716 -6.37 28.74 -35.27
CA GLU A 716 -5.98 29.68 -34.22
C GLU A 716 -4.47 29.96 -34.23
N VAL A 717 -3.63 28.92 -34.26
CA VAL A 717 -2.17 29.04 -34.37
C VAL A 717 -1.78 29.75 -35.67
N ALA A 718 -2.47 29.47 -36.78
CA ALA A 718 -2.29 30.18 -38.05
C ALA A 718 -2.48 31.69 -37.91
N ARG A 719 -3.58 32.12 -37.26
CA ARG A 719 -3.88 33.54 -36.98
C ARG A 719 -2.88 34.15 -36.00
N ALA A 720 -2.56 33.44 -34.91
CA ALA A 720 -1.64 33.92 -33.88
C ALA A 720 -0.18 34.07 -34.36
N MET A 721 0.22 33.28 -35.37
CA MET A 721 1.57 33.29 -35.95
C MET A 721 1.63 33.99 -37.32
N ASN A 722 0.52 34.55 -37.81
CA ASN A 722 0.41 35.19 -39.13
C ASN A 722 0.93 34.30 -40.28
N THR A 723 0.48 33.04 -40.33
CA THR A 723 0.92 32.03 -41.31
C THR A 723 -0.27 31.24 -41.87
N ASP A 724 -0.06 30.45 -42.93
CA ASP A 724 -1.12 29.63 -43.53
C ASP A 724 -1.42 28.40 -42.66
N ALA A 725 -2.71 28.20 -42.33
CA ALA A 725 -3.22 27.01 -41.65
C ALA A 725 -2.85 25.71 -42.38
N ARG A 726 -2.73 25.73 -43.72
CA ARG A 726 -2.27 24.59 -44.52
C ARG A 726 -0.81 24.23 -44.20
N LYS A 727 0.06 25.23 -44.06
CA LYS A 727 1.48 25.01 -43.72
C LYS A 727 1.62 24.33 -42.35
N ILE A 728 0.80 24.72 -41.38
CA ILE A 728 0.73 24.07 -40.08
C ILE A 728 0.18 22.64 -40.22
N ALA A 729 -0.95 22.44 -40.91
CA ALA A 729 -1.58 21.13 -41.09
C ALA A 729 -0.67 20.12 -41.82
N ASP A 730 0.11 20.57 -42.82
CA ASP A 730 1.06 19.73 -43.53
C ASP A 730 2.29 19.42 -42.66
N ARG A 731 2.79 20.37 -41.86
CA ARG A 731 3.88 20.13 -40.89
C ARG A 731 3.47 19.20 -39.74
N VAL A 732 2.22 19.30 -39.27
CA VAL A 732 1.61 18.35 -38.33
C VAL A 732 1.56 16.94 -38.94
N ARG A 733 1.21 16.82 -40.22
CA ARG A 733 1.17 15.54 -40.92
C ARG A 733 2.57 14.95 -41.18
N GLU A 734 3.56 15.79 -41.45
CA GLU A 734 4.97 15.40 -41.64
C GLU A 734 5.60 14.88 -40.35
N LEU A 735 5.33 15.54 -39.21
CA LEU A 735 5.88 15.20 -37.91
C LEU A 735 5.04 14.17 -37.13
N SER A 736 3.93 13.69 -37.70
CA SER A 736 3.08 12.66 -37.11
C SER A 736 3.75 11.29 -37.16
N GLU A 737 3.82 10.60 -36.01
CA GLU A 737 4.49 9.32 -35.89
C GLU A 737 3.54 8.22 -35.40
N PHE A 738 3.66 7.01 -35.96
CA PHE A 738 2.86 5.85 -35.54
C PHE A 738 3.12 5.41 -34.09
N ASN A 739 4.31 5.70 -33.54
CA ASN A 739 4.74 5.30 -32.19
C ASN A 739 5.64 6.40 -31.55
N PRO A 740 5.08 7.53 -31.08
CA PRO A 740 5.84 8.67 -30.55
C PRO A 740 6.89 8.33 -29.48
N MET A 741 6.60 7.34 -28.63
CA MET A 741 7.51 6.78 -27.62
C MET A 741 8.88 6.37 -28.19
N LEU A 742 8.92 5.90 -29.44
CA LEU A 742 10.12 5.36 -30.09
C LEU A 742 10.60 6.23 -31.27
N GLY A 743 10.03 7.42 -31.44
CA GLY A 743 10.16 8.26 -32.63
C GLY A 743 11.32 9.25 -32.66
N PHE A 744 11.13 10.35 -33.37
CA PHE A 744 12.11 11.40 -33.62
C PHE A 744 12.21 12.39 -32.44
N ARG A 745 12.75 11.87 -31.33
CA ARG A 745 12.79 12.52 -30.02
C ARG A 745 14.17 12.43 -29.35
N GLY A 746 14.37 13.15 -28.24
CA GLY A 746 15.57 13.09 -27.40
C GLY A 746 16.88 13.40 -28.14
N CYS A 747 17.94 12.61 -27.88
CA CYS A 747 19.24 12.80 -28.55
C CYS A 747 19.16 12.82 -30.09
N ARG A 748 18.17 12.16 -30.70
CA ARG A 748 18.01 12.08 -32.16
C ARG A 748 17.66 13.45 -32.74
N LEU A 749 16.76 14.15 -32.04
CA LEU A 749 16.40 15.53 -32.32
C LEU A 749 17.61 16.46 -32.13
N ALA A 750 18.37 16.29 -31.04
CA ALA A 750 19.58 17.06 -30.76
C ALA A 750 20.76 16.79 -31.71
N ILE A 751 20.78 15.65 -32.42
CA ILE A 751 21.77 15.32 -33.46
C ILE A 751 21.35 15.89 -34.82
N ALA A 752 20.05 15.85 -35.14
CA ALA A 752 19.50 16.39 -36.37
C ALA A 752 19.46 17.94 -36.38
N TYR A 753 19.13 18.55 -35.23
CA TYR A 753 19.05 20.00 -35.02
C TYR A 753 19.93 20.42 -33.82
N PRO A 754 21.27 20.44 -33.97
CA PRO A 754 22.21 20.75 -32.87
C PRO A 754 21.97 22.11 -32.20
N GLU A 755 21.40 23.08 -32.93
CA GLU A 755 21.06 24.41 -32.45
C GLU A 755 20.11 24.40 -31.24
N ILE A 756 19.25 23.37 -31.10
CA ILE A 756 18.36 23.21 -29.95
C ILE A 756 19.19 22.90 -28.69
N ALA A 757 20.10 21.93 -28.78
CA ALA A 757 20.99 21.57 -27.67
C ALA A 757 22.00 22.69 -27.36
N GLU A 758 22.48 23.42 -28.37
CA GLU A 758 23.33 24.61 -28.20
C GLU A 758 22.60 25.72 -27.44
N MET A 759 21.32 26.00 -27.76
CA MET A 759 20.50 26.99 -27.05
C MET A 759 20.29 26.59 -25.59
N GLN A 760 19.85 25.35 -25.33
CA GLN A 760 19.62 24.88 -23.96
C GLN A 760 20.91 24.89 -23.13
N ALA A 761 22.02 24.40 -23.69
CA ALA A 761 23.32 24.49 -23.03
C ALA A 761 23.70 25.94 -22.71
N ARG A 762 23.43 26.90 -23.61
CA ARG A 762 23.71 28.32 -23.38
C ARG A 762 22.85 28.89 -22.24
N ALA A 763 21.55 28.61 -22.24
CA ALA A 763 20.64 29.01 -21.17
C ALA A 763 21.10 28.49 -19.80
N ILE A 764 21.46 27.19 -19.74
CA ILE A 764 22.00 26.52 -18.54
C ILE A 764 23.29 27.21 -18.05
N PHE A 765 24.26 27.42 -18.94
CA PHE A 765 25.58 27.92 -18.54
C PHE A 765 25.57 29.41 -18.18
N GLU A 766 24.83 30.25 -18.90
CA GLU A 766 24.66 31.66 -18.55
C GLU A 766 23.94 31.81 -17.19
N ALA A 767 22.88 31.02 -16.96
CA ALA A 767 22.18 31.00 -15.68
C ALA A 767 23.09 30.56 -14.52
N ALA A 768 23.96 29.56 -14.73
CA ALA A 768 24.91 29.11 -13.72
C ALA A 768 25.95 30.20 -13.37
N VAL A 769 26.39 31.01 -14.35
CA VAL A 769 27.26 32.18 -14.10
C VAL A 769 26.50 33.26 -13.31
N GLU A 770 25.25 33.54 -13.66
CA GLU A 770 24.45 34.57 -13.00
C GLU A 770 24.07 34.18 -11.56
N ALA A 771 23.49 33.00 -11.35
CA ALA A 771 23.18 32.48 -10.02
C ALA A 771 24.46 32.29 -9.17
N GLY A 772 25.58 31.90 -9.77
CA GLY A 772 26.87 31.83 -9.07
C GLY A 772 27.33 33.19 -8.53
N LYS A 773 27.19 34.26 -9.33
CA LYS A 773 27.48 35.65 -8.91
C LYS A 773 26.52 36.13 -7.82
N ARG A 774 25.21 35.90 -7.98
CA ARG A 774 24.19 36.33 -7.01
C ARG A 774 24.28 35.58 -5.67
N THR A 775 24.58 34.28 -5.70
CA THR A 775 24.60 33.45 -4.49
C THR A 775 25.95 33.42 -3.76
N GLY A 776 27.06 33.70 -4.45
CA GLY A 776 28.42 33.56 -3.90
C GLY A 776 28.84 32.10 -3.64
N LYS A 777 28.19 31.13 -4.31
CA LYS A 777 28.58 29.71 -4.30
C LYS A 777 28.55 29.14 -5.73
N PRO A 778 29.42 28.18 -6.08
CA PRO A 778 29.30 27.46 -7.35
C PRO A 778 28.01 26.62 -7.38
N VAL A 779 27.42 26.52 -8.56
CA VAL A 779 26.28 25.64 -8.85
C VAL A 779 26.79 24.24 -9.14
N GLY A 780 26.20 23.20 -8.54
CA GLY A 780 26.55 21.80 -8.84
C GLY A 780 25.91 21.34 -10.14
N LEU A 781 26.44 21.77 -11.28
CA LEU A 781 25.76 21.62 -12.57
C LEU A 781 25.97 20.24 -13.23
N GLU A 782 24.86 19.58 -13.56
CA GLU A 782 24.84 18.30 -14.28
C GLU A 782 23.93 18.39 -15.51
N VAL A 783 24.48 18.20 -16.71
CA VAL A 783 23.71 18.21 -17.98
C VAL A 783 23.48 16.79 -18.45
N MET A 784 22.23 16.42 -18.73
CA MET A 784 21.81 15.06 -19.04
C MET A 784 21.19 14.94 -20.44
N VAL A 785 21.74 14.04 -21.26
CA VAL A 785 21.23 13.73 -22.60
C VAL A 785 20.22 12.56 -22.53
N PRO A 786 19.00 12.69 -23.08
CA PRO A 786 17.99 11.62 -23.12
C PRO A 786 18.11 10.70 -24.35
N LEU A 787 17.50 9.52 -24.25
CA LEU A 787 17.26 8.50 -25.27
C LEU A 787 18.49 7.92 -25.98
N ILE A 788 19.67 8.00 -25.35
CA ILE A 788 20.93 7.48 -25.89
C ILE A 788 20.90 5.95 -26.04
N ALA A 789 21.27 5.45 -27.22
CA ALA A 789 21.40 4.01 -27.50
C ALA A 789 22.85 3.55 -27.71
N THR A 790 23.76 4.47 -28.02
CA THR A 790 25.16 4.25 -28.42
C THR A 790 26.10 5.30 -27.78
N LYS A 791 27.40 4.99 -27.72
CA LYS A 791 28.42 5.98 -27.31
C LYS A 791 28.48 7.18 -28.28
N MET A 792 28.31 6.95 -29.59
CA MET A 792 28.49 7.99 -30.61
C MET A 792 27.42 9.07 -30.57
N GLU A 793 26.14 8.70 -30.35
CA GLU A 793 25.06 9.67 -30.14
C GLU A 793 25.38 10.60 -28.95
N PHE A 794 25.93 10.03 -27.86
CA PHE A 794 26.30 10.80 -26.68
C PHE A 794 27.52 11.68 -26.92
N ASP A 795 28.56 11.18 -27.58
CA ASP A 795 29.77 11.94 -27.92
C ASP A 795 29.43 13.17 -28.79
N LEU A 796 28.54 13.01 -29.77
CA LEU A 796 28.11 14.08 -30.68
C LEU A 796 27.36 15.21 -29.94
N VAL A 797 26.41 14.86 -29.07
CA VAL A 797 25.67 15.85 -28.27
C VAL A 797 26.59 16.49 -27.21
N LYS A 798 27.45 15.70 -26.55
CA LYS A 798 28.45 16.23 -25.60
C LYS A 798 29.38 17.24 -26.27
N ALA A 799 29.86 16.99 -27.49
CA ALA A 799 30.73 17.92 -28.19
C ALA A 799 30.08 19.30 -28.42
N ARG A 800 28.75 19.36 -28.57
CA ARG A 800 27.98 20.61 -28.67
C ARG A 800 27.86 21.31 -27.31
N ILE A 801 27.53 20.57 -26.25
CA ILE A 801 27.50 21.08 -24.86
C ILE A 801 28.87 21.67 -24.49
N ASP A 802 29.95 20.92 -24.74
CA ASP A 802 31.32 21.32 -24.45
C ASP A 802 31.73 22.59 -25.24
N ALA A 803 31.34 22.69 -26.52
CA ALA A 803 31.60 23.88 -27.33
C ALA A 803 30.89 25.11 -26.76
N THR A 804 29.62 25.00 -26.38
CA THR A 804 28.84 26.09 -25.78
C THR A 804 29.39 26.49 -24.40
N ALA A 805 29.79 25.53 -23.55
CA ALA A 805 30.44 25.81 -22.26
C ALA A 805 31.72 26.64 -22.44
N ASN A 806 32.53 26.30 -23.45
CA ASN A 806 33.74 27.03 -23.80
C ASN A 806 33.46 28.42 -24.39
N ALA A 807 32.35 28.61 -25.10
CA ALA A 807 31.91 29.94 -25.56
C ALA A 807 31.50 30.83 -24.37
N VAL A 808 30.57 30.37 -23.52
CA VAL A 808 30.11 31.13 -22.35
C VAL A 808 31.26 31.42 -21.37
N THR A 809 32.21 30.49 -21.20
CA THR A 809 33.43 30.72 -20.39
C THR A 809 34.27 31.89 -20.94
N LYS A 810 34.43 31.99 -22.27
CA LYS A 810 35.18 33.09 -22.92
C LYS A 810 34.43 34.42 -22.87
N GLU A 811 33.11 34.40 -23.08
CA GLU A 811 32.27 35.61 -23.07
C GLU A 811 32.13 36.20 -21.65
N THR A 812 32.02 35.36 -20.62
CA THR A 812 31.75 35.81 -19.24
C THR A 812 32.99 35.95 -18.36
N GLY A 813 34.12 35.38 -18.78
CA GLY A 813 35.35 35.28 -17.98
C GLY A 813 35.28 34.31 -16.79
N VAL A 814 34.15 33.61 -16.59
CA VAL A 814 33.94 32.69 -15.46
C VAL A 814 34.16 31.25 -15.92
N LYS A 815 35.12 30.56 -15.30
CA LYS A 815 35.32 29.13 -15.53
C LYS A 815 34.12 28.35 -14.97
N LEU A 816 33.41 27.66 -15.85
CA LEU A 816 32.34 26.72 -15.49
C LEU A 816 32.93 25.38 -15.01
N ASP A 817 32.28 24.79 -14.02
CA ASP A 817 32.51 23.43 -13.55
C ASP A 817 31.18 22.68 -13.62
N TYR A 818 31.14 21.58 -14.38
CA TYR A 818 29.92 20.86 -14.72
C TYR A 818 30.25 19.42 -15.16
N GLN A 819 29.26 18.54 -15.06
CA GLN A 819 29.36 17.16 -15.54
C GLN A 819 28.37 16.93 -16.69
N THR A 820 28.77 16.17 -17.72
CA THR A 820 27.83 15.68 -18.74
C THR A 820 27.58 14.19 -18.59
N GLY A 821 26.32 13.81 -18.40
CA GLY A 821 25.86 12.45 -18.24
C GLY A 821 24.71 12.11 -19.17
N THR A 822 24.21 10.89 -19.07
CA THR A 822 23.13 10.39 -19.92
C THR A 822 22.05 9.72 -19.10
N MET A 823 20.82 9.79 -19.60
CA MET A 823 19.79 8.89 -19.15
C MET A 823 20.03 7.49 -19.74
N ILE A 824 19.81 6.45 -18.95
CA ILE A 824 19.93 5.03 -19.32
C ILE A 824 18.52 4.44 -19.24
N GLU A 825 17.81 4.53 -20.37
CA GLU A 825 16.38 4.20 -20.47
C GLU A 825 16.06 3.24 -21.63
N LEU A 826 17.07 2.81 -22.39
CA LEU A 826 16.94 1.79 -23.43
C LEU A 826 17.70 0.52 -23.04
N PRO A 827 17.18 -0.70 -23.31
CA PRO A 827 17.89 -1.95 -23.06
C PRO A 827 19.26 -2.01 -23.74
N ARG A 828 19.40 -1.40 -24.93
CA ARG A 828 20.69 -1.26 -25.63
C ARG A 828 21.68 -0.40 -24.83
N ALA A 829 21.22 0.67 -24.18
CA ALA A 829 22.05 1.53 -23.33
C ALA A 829 22.56 0.75 -22.10
N CYS A 830 21.68 -0.02 -21.45
CA CYS A 830 22.05 -0.91 -20.34
C CYS A 830 23.12 -1.93 -20.76
N LEU A 831 22.92 -2.60 -21.89
CA LEU A 831 23.87 -3.58 -22.44
C LEU A 831 25.21 -2.94 -22.85
N MET A 832 25.19 -1.75 -23.45
CA MET A 832 26.39 -1.03 -23.93
C MET A 832 26.95 -0.01 -22.91
N ALA A 833 26.46 -0.03 -21.67
CA ALA A 833 26.81 0.94 -20.63
C ALA A 833 28.32 1.09 -20.39
N GLY A 834 29.09 0.00 -20.55
CA GLY A 834 30.55 0.04 -20.42
C GLY A 834 31.28 0.83 -21.52
N ASP A 835 30.69 0.98 -22.71
CA ASP A 835 31.23 1.86 -23.75
C ASP A 835 30.79 3.32 -23.56
N ILE A 836 29.54 3.53 -23.14
CA ILE A 836 28.98 4.87 -22.90
C ILE A 836 29.69 5.54 -21.70
N ALA A 837 29.99 4.77 -20.64
CA ALA A 837 30.76 5.18 -19.46
C ALA A 837 32.21 5.62 -19.74
N LYS A 838 32.74 5.40 -20.95
CA LYS A 838 34.04 5.96 -21.35
C LYS A 838 34.00 7.49 -21.43
N THR A 839 32.84 8.06 -21.79
CA THR A 839 32.63 9.52 -21.87
C THR A 839 31.73 10.02 -20.74
N ALA A 840 30.55 9.42 -20.55
CA ALA A 840 29.50 9.92 -19.65
C ALA A 840 29.90 9.90 -18.16
N GLU A 841 29.73 11.04 -17.48
CA GLU A 841 30.23 11.29 -16.12
C GLU A 841 29.25 10.87 -15.02
N PHE A 842 27.97 10.77 -15.36
CA PHE A 842 26.94 10.13 -14.56
C PHE A 842 25.93 9.38 -15.44
N PHE A 843 25.22 8.43 -14.85
CA PHE A 843 24.00 7.84 -15.40
C PHE A 843 22.80 8.18 -14.51
N SER A 844 21.65 8.42 -15.12
CA SER A 844 20.35 8.33 -14.45
C SER A 844 19.50 7.27 -15.14
N PHE A 845 18.98 6.28 -14.42
CA PHE A 845 18.10 5.27 -15.01
C PHE A 845 16.70 5.84 -15.21
N GLY A 846 16.32 6.08 -16.47
CA GLY A 846 14.96 6.46 -16.88
C GLY A 846 14.08 5.22 -16.89
N THR A 847 13.62 4.82 -15.71
CA THR A 847 13.03 3.48 -15.53
C THR A 847 11.61 3.34 -16.09
N ASN A 848 10.89 4.43 -16.33
CA ASN A 848 9.58 4.39 -16.99
C ASN A 848 9.73 3.82 -18.41
N ASP A 849 10.52 4.49 -19.24
CA ASP A 849 10.79 4.14 -20.64
C ASP A 849 11.60 2.83 -20.75
N LEU A 850 12.46 2.53 -19.77
CA LEU A 850 13.13 1.22 -19.68
C LEU A 850 12.13 0.09 -19.43
N THR A 851 11.11 0.27 -18.58
CA THR A 851 10.02 -0.70 -18.43
C THR A 851 9.24 -0.83 -19.74
N GLN A 852 8.83 0.29 -20.37
CA GLN A 852 8.07 0.29 -21.62
C GLN A 852 8.81 -0.50 -22.72
N THR A 853 10.11 -0.28 -22.86
CA THR A 853 10.94 -0.92 -23.90
C THR A 853 11.47 -2.31 -23.55
N ALA A 854 11.52 -2.70 -22.26
CA ALA A 854 11.87 -4.05 -21.84
C ALA A 854 10.68 -5.02 -21.91
N PHE A 855 9.48 -4.58 -21.51
CA PHE A 855 8.23 -5.36 -21.63
C PHE A 855 7.63 -5.30 -23.03
N GLY A 856 7.93 -4.27 -23.83
CA GLY A 856 7.30 -4.03 -25.13
C GLY A 856 5.87 -3.50 -25.00
N ILE A 857 5.59 -2.67 -23.99
CA ILE A 857 4.27 -2.14 -23.67
C ILE A 857 4.29 -0.61 -23.64
N SER A 858 3.29 0.02 -24.25
CA SER A 858 3.02 1.46 -24.11
C SER A 858 2.35 1.71 -22.75
N ARG A 859 2.84 2.69 -21.99
CA ARG A 859 2.34 2.99 -20.64
C ARG A 859 0.90 3.51 -20.62
N ASP A 860 0.53 4.25 -21.64
CA ASP A 860 -0.78 4.88 -21.78
C ASP A 860 -1.85 3.84 -22.21
N ASP A 861 -1.48 2.90 -23.09
CA ASP A 861 -2.35 1.80 -23.53
C ASP A 861 -2.47 0.67 -22.50
N ALA A 862 -1.44 0.45 -21.66
CA ALA A 862 -1.34 -0.70 -20.77
C ALA A 862 -2.47 -0.81 -19.74
N ALA A 863 -3.13 0.31 -19.41
CA ALA A 863 -4.32 0.33 -18.55
C ALA A 863 -5.47 -0.57 -19.07
N SER A 864 -5.51 -0.86 -20.37
CA SER A 864 -6.50 -1.74 -21.00
C SER A 864 -6.38 -3.22 -20.59
N PHE A 865 -5.20 -3.69 -20.16
CA PHE A 865 -4.97 -5.10 -19.83
C PHE A 865 -4.22 -5.37 -18.52
N LEU A 866 -3.44 -4.43 -17.96
CA LEU A 866 -2.62 -4.68 -16.76
C LEU A 866 -3.45 -5.17 -15.56
N GLY A 867 -4.63 -4.59 -15.32
CA GLY A 867 -5.54 -5.06 -14.27
C GLY A 867 -6.00 -6.52 -14.46
N THR A 868 -6.06 -7.02 -15.70
CA THR A 868 -6.33 -8.44 -16.01
C THR A 868 -5.10 -9.33 -15.81
N TYR A 869 -3.89 -8.79 -15.97
CA TYR A 869 -2.65 -9.51 -15.69
C TYR A 869 -2.42 -9.67 -14.18
N VAL A 870 -2.58 -8.59 -13.41
CA VAL A 870 -2.46 -8.60 -11.94
C VAL A 870 -3.53 -9.49 -11.31
N SER A 871 -4.80 -9.33 -11.68
CA SER A 871 -5.89 -10.18 -11.14
C SER A 871 -5.83 -11.66 -11.54
N ARG A 872 -4.92 -12.04 -12.45
CA ARG A 872 -4.62 -13.43 -12.83
C ARG A 872 -3.25 -13.93 -12.32
N GLY A 873 -2.48 -13.09 -11.63
CA GLY A 873 -1.12 -13.44 -11.17
C GLY A 873 -0.11 -13.65 -12.31
N ILE A 874 -0.31 -12.99 -13.46
CA ILE A 874 0.65 -13.02 -14.58
C ILE A 874 1.84 -12.08 -14.31
N ILE A 875 1.57 -10.97 -13.63
CA ILE A 875 2.55 -10.08 -13.01
C ILE A 875 2.00 -9.78 -11.62
N GLU A 876 2.83 -9.79 -10.57
CA GLU A 876 2.38 -9.60 -9.19
C GLU A 876 1.94 -8.14 -8.92
N ILE A 877 2.69 -7.16 -9.47
CA ILE A 877 2.52 -5.71 -9.25
C ILE A 877 2.63 -4.99 -10.61
N ASP A 878 1.99 -3.83 -10.75
CA ASP A 878 2.16 -2.95 -11.93
C ASP A 878 3.64 -2.51 -12.07
N PRO A 879 4.32 -2.86 -13.19
CA PRO A 879 5.74 -2.58 -13.38
C PRO A 879 6.07 -1.09 -13.65
N PHE A 880 5.06 -0.22 -13.63
CA PHE A 880 5.19 1.25 -13.63
C PHE A 880 5.02 1.89 -12.24
N ILE A 881 4.71 1.11 -11.20
CA ILE A 881 4.64 1.55 -9.80
C ILE A 881 5.83 1.03 -9.02
N SER A 882 6.12 -0.27 -9.13
CA SER A 882 7.35 -0.89 -8.59
C SER A 882 8.20 -1.46 -9.72
N VAL A 883 9.52 -1.30 -9.61
CA VAL A 883 10.46 -1.86 -10.58
C VAL A 883 10.37 -3.39 -10.58
N ASP A 884 10.14 -3.98 -11.76
CA ASP A 884 10.36 -5.40 -12.02
C ASP A 884 11.83 -5.73 -11.72
N ARG A 885 12.09 -6.60 -10.74
CA ARG A 885 13.45 -6.90 -10.24
C ARG A 885 14.21 -7.91 -11.12
N ASP A 886 13.50 -8.66 -11.95
CA ASP A 886 14.02 -9.85 -12.63
C ASP A 886 14.24 -9.60 -14.14
N GLY A 887 13.41 -8.76 -14.79
CA GLY A 887 13.65 -8.25 -16.13
C GLY A 887 14.33 -6.88 -16.14
N VAL A 888 13.56 -5.82 -15.89
CA VAL A 888 14.03 -4.41 -15.87
C VAL A 888 15.19 -4.22 -14.89
N GLY A 889 15.08 -4.81 -13.70
CA GLY A 889 16.10 -4.77 -12.67
C GLY A 889 17.40 -5.46 -13.09
N GLU A 890 17.34 -6.52 -13.91
CA GLU A 890 18.56 -7.14 -14.46
C GLU A 890 19.23 -6.22 -15.49
N LEU A 891 18.48 -5.48 -16.30
CA LEU A 891 19.04 -4.43 -17.17
C LEU A 891 19.72 -3.32 -16.36
N VAL A 892 19.12 -2.88 -15.24
CA VAL A 892 19.74 -1.92 -14.31
C VAL A 892 21.03 -2.49 -13.70
N LYS A 893 21.01 -3.72 -13.17
CA LYS A 893 22.21 -4.42 -12.65
C LYS A 893 23.32 -4.48 -13.69
N ILE A 894 23.01 -4.86 -14.93
CA ILE A 894 23.95 -4.91 -16.05
C ILE A 894 24.53 -3.52 -16.35
N GLY A 895 23.68 -2.48 -16.40
CA GLY A 895 24.10 -1.09 -16.61
C GLY A 895 25.08 -0.60 -15.53
N VAL A 896 24.76 -0.85 -14.25
CA VAL A 896 25.62 -0.49 -13.11
C VAL A 896 26.97 -1.20 -13.18
N GLN A 897 26.96 -2.53 -13.36
CA GLN A 897 28.18 -3.33 -13.41
C GLN A 897 29.08 -2.96 -14.59
N ARG A 898 28.52 -2.82 -15.80
CA ARG A 898 29.30 -2.49 -17.01
C ARG A 898 29.80 -1.04 -16.96
N GLY A 899 28.99 -0.10 -16.48
CA GLY A 899 29.39 1.29 -16.31
C GLY A 899 30.55 1.45 -15.31
N ARG A 900 30.39 0.96 -14.07
CA ARG A 900 31.46 1.09 -13.05
C ARG A 900 32.71 0.26 -13.35
N LYS A 901 32.61 -0.83 -14.13
CA LYS A 901 33.79 -1.55 -14.65
C LYS A 901 34.68 -0.66 -15.54
N THR A 902 34.10 0.28 -16.28
CA THR A 902 34.85 1.23 -17.11
C THR A 902 35.28 2.48 -16.34
N ARG A 903 34.40 3.01 -15.47
CA ARG A 903 34.63 4.22 -14.69
C ARG A 903 34.21 3.96 -13.23
N PRO A 904 35.13 3.53 -12.34
CA PRO A 904 34.77 3.07 -10.99
C PRO A 904 33.96 4.05 -10.15
N ASN A 905 34.26 5.34 -10.26
CA ASN A 905 33.58 6.43 -9.56
C ASN A 905 32.41 7.02 -10.38
N LEU A 906 31.86 6.28 -11.35
CA LEU A 906 30.70 6.72 -12.13
C LEU A 906 29.48 6.84 -11.22
N LYS A 907 29.00 8.08 -11.06
CA LYS A 907 27.79 8.43 -10.32
C LYS A 907 26.58 7.84 -11.03
N MET A 908 25.72 7.16 -10.29
CA MET A 908 24.52 6.49 -10.81
C MET A 908 23.31 6.79 -9.93
N GLY A 909 22.21 7.16 -10.54
CA GLY A 909 20.92 7.26 -9.86
C GLY A 909 19.75 6.78 -10.70
N ILE A 910 18.55 6.92 -10.16
CA ILE A 910 17.28 6.59 -10.81
C ILE A 910 16.36 7.81 -10.75
N CYS A 911 15.58 8.02 -11.81
CA CYS A 911 14.50 9.01 -11.85
C CYS A 911 13.23 8.39 -12.45
N GLY A 912 12.08 9.04 -12.23
CA GLY A 912 10.75 8.50 -12.51
C GLY A 912 9.99 8.15 -11.23
N GLU A 913 8.93 7.36 -11.35
CA GLU A 913 8.03 7.02 -10.23
C GLU A 913 8.69 6.04 -9.25
N HIS A 914 9.42 5.05 -9.77
CA HIS A 914 10.16 4.04 -8.99
C HIS A 914 11.22 4.64 -8.05
N GLY A 915 11.63 5.90 -8.25
CA GLY A 915 12.51 6.62 -7.32
C GLY A 915 11.87 6.92 -5.97
N GLY A 916 10.54 6.85 -5.86
CA GLY A 916 9.77 7.07 -4.62
C GLY A 916 9.07 5.84 -4.05
N ASP A 917 8.99 4.74 -4.81
CA ASP A 917 8.41 3.47 -4.33
C ASP A 917 9.39 2.75 -3.36
N PRO A 918 8.98 2.35 -2.14
CA PRO A 918 9.91 1.81 -1.14
C PRO A 918 10.57 0.48 -1.54
N ALA A 919 9.87 -0.40 -2.25
CA ALA A 919 10.44 -1.65 -2.76
C ALA A 919 11.50 -1.39 -3.84
N SER A 920 11.28 -0.40 -4.69
CA SER A 920 12.20 0.06 -5.75
C SER A 920 13.40 0.81 -5.17
N VAL A 921 13.21 1.66 -4.16
CA VAL A 921 14.32 2.30 -3.41
C VAL A 921 15.18 1.26 -2.69
N THR A 922 14.57 0.21 -2.14
CA THR A 922 15.31 -0.94 -1.57
C THR A 922 16.15 -1.63 -2.65
N PHE A 923 15.56 -1.94 -3.82
CA PHE A 923 16.29 -2.52 -4.95
C PHE A 923 17.46 -1.63 -5.40
N CYS A 924 17.27 -0.30 -5.46
CA CYS A 924 18.33 0.64 -5.80
C CYS A 924 19.49 0.63 -4.79
N HIS A 925 19.21 0.39 -3.51
CA HIS A 925 20.24 0.17 -2.49
C HIS A 925 21.00 -1.13 -2.74
N ASP A 926 20.28 -2.23 -3.01
CA ASP A 926 20.84 -3.57 -3.19
C ASP A 926 21.79 -3.66 -4.41
N VAL A 927 21.46 -2.97 -5.51
CA VAL A 927 22.34 -2.87 -6.70
C VAL A 927 23.42 -1.77 -6.55
N GLY A 928 23.35 -0.96 -5.48
CA GLY A 928 24.36 0.03 -5.13
C GLY A 928 24.34 1.32 -5.94
N LEU A 929 23.17 1.85 -6.31
CA LEU A 929 23.06 3.23 -6.83
C LEU A 929 23.60 4.25 -5.79
N ASP A 930 23.98 5.43 -6.25
CA ASP A 930 24.41 6.54 -5.40
C ASP A 930 23.25 7.43 -4.94
N TYR A 931 22.17 7.53 -5.75
CA TYR A 931 20.98 8.32 -5.41
C TYR A 931 19.68 7.78 -6.01
N VAL A 932 18.56 8.18 -5.41
CA VAL A 932 17.19 8.06 -5.97
C VAL A 932 16.59 9.45 -6.19
N SER A 933 15.68 9.59 -7.15
CA SER A 933 15.05 10.87 -7.50
C SER A 933 13.55 10.71 -7.77
N CYS A 934 12.72 11.38 -6.95
CA CYS A 934 11.26 11.22 -6.88
C CYS A 934 10.54 12.57 -6.87
N SER A 935 9.21 12.64 -6.99
CA SER A 935 8.48 13.93 -6.85
C SER A 935 8.70 14.55 -5.46
N PRO A 936 8.52 15.88 -5.28
CA PRO A 936 8.85 16.56 -4.02
C PRO A 936 8.23 15.92 -2.77
N TYR A 937 6.95 15.55 -2.86
CA TYR A 937 6.19 14.91 -1.79
C TYR A 937 6.64 13.47 -1.50
N ARG A 938 7.27 12.78 -2.45
CA ARG A 938 7.83 11.43 -2.24
C ARG A 938 9.23 11.43 -1.59
N VAL A 939 9.87 12.60 -1.42
CA VAL A 939 11.23 12.72 -0.81
C VAL A 939 11.30 12.13 0.62
N PRO A 940 10.34 12.34 1.54
CA PRO A 940 10.38 11.71 2.88
C PRO A 940 10.22 10.19 2.83
N ILE A 941 9.37 9.70 1.92
CA ILE A 941 9.13 8.26 1.69
C ILE A 941 10.42 7.60 1.21
N ALA A 942 11.09 8.21 0.23
CA ALA A 942 12.39 7.76 -0.27
C ALA A 942 13.51 7.85 0.79
N ARG A 943 13.56 8.90 1.62
CA ARG A 943 14.52 9.03 2.75
C ARG A 943 14.33 7.90 3.77
N LEU A 944 13.10 7.60 4.16
CA LEU A 944 12.81 6.53 5.11
C LEU A 944 13.10 5.13 4.50
N ALA A 945 12.67 4.88 3.27
CA ALA A 945 12.92 3.63 2.57
C ALA A 945 14.43 3.37 2.39
N ALA A 946 15.20 4.39 2.00
CA ALA A 946 16.66 4.31 1.90
C ALA A 946 17.37 4.01 3.22
N ALA A 947 16.82 4.48 4.35
CA ALA A 947 17.32 4.16 5.69
C ALA A 947 16.95 2.73 6.12
N GLN A 948 15.74 2.26 5.80
CA GLN A 948 15.30 0.89 6.08
C GLN A 948 16.11 -0.13 5.27
N ALA A 949 16.35 0.13 3.99
CA ALA A 949 17.20 -0.68 3.13
C ALA A 949 18.64 -0.74 3.67
N ALA A 950 19.20 0.39 4.11
CA ALA A 950 20.53 0.44 4.74
C ALA A 950 20.62 -0.31 6.09
N LEU A 951 19.48 -0.62 6.72
CA LEU A 951 19.36 -1.48 7.90
C LEU A 951 19.05 -2.95 7.56
N GLY A 952 18.94 -3.31 6.28
CA GLY A 952 18.60 -4.66 5.84
C GLY A 952 17.12 -5.05 6.00
N LYS A 953 16.23 -4.07 6.19
CA LYS A 953 14.78 -4.30 6.09
C LYS A 953 14.33 -4.10 4.64
N ALA A 954 13.72 -5.13 4.05
CA ALA A 954 12.95 -4.97 2.83
C ALA A 954 11.65 -4.20 3.12
N ALA A 955 11.35 -3.18 2.32
CA ALA A 955 10.05 -2.52 2.31
C ALA A 955 9.12 -3.15 1.26
N ALA A 956 7.81 -3.09 1.50
CA ALA A 956 6.79 -3.42 0.49
C ALA A 956 6.65 -2.27 -0.54
N SER A 957 5.93 -2.51 -1.63
CA SER A 957 5.56 -1.45 -2.57
C SER A 957 4.39 -0.60 -2.01
N GLN A 958 4.09 0.51 -2.68
CA GLN A 958 2.83 1.25 -2.51
C GLN A 958 1.65 0.68 -3.33
N ALA A 959 1.91 -0.28 -4.23
CA ALA A 959 0.92 -0.91 -5.10
C ALA A 959 0.06 -1.97 -4.39
#